data_AF-A0A2W7AKA0-F1
#
_entry.id   AF-A0A2W7AKA0-F1
#
_cell.length_a   1.000
_cell.length_b   1.000
_cell.length_c   1.000
_cell.angle_alpha   90.00
_cell.angle_beta   90.00
_cell.angle_gamma   90.00
#
_symmetry.space_group_name_H-M   'P 1'
#
loop_
_entity.id
_entity.type
_entity.pdbx_description
1 polymer ?
#
loop_
_entity_poly.entity_id
_entity_poly.type
_entity_poly.pdbx_seq_one_letter_code
_entity_poly.pdbx_strand_id
1 'polypeptide(L)'
;MQQLLYIEIPTTQVAAVKEWLQSEYQSPFGKKTLAEHGFILDRQNRSGAIAQLSVFIWTLQRTTYLKIFRWSEEIMDGEKEFLEHFTKAVRLAFPYEFKQPPALAPNQSIFEALETEYPLTVKFFQKFPNGEYDLNRVYWWEKRWRESVKNPETPKQVIFEESSEEANTTKQQLDYDIVYLGGALGAIHAAMMAKLGYRVCLVERIPFGRMNREWNISRAEFQNLIDFGLFTREEFELMITAEYVDGFNKFFDSNNPPNLKAKVLHTPTVLNIAIDTNRLLEICSKKLYQYGAVICDRTEFEKVVINPQSATIFAKNLETGAEVKISSRLVIDAMGSASAIAQQLNAGQAFDSVCPTVGAVLEGIDKEVWDSQYGDVLFSHGDISRGRQLIWELFPAEKNDLTVYLFHYHQVHPENPGSLLEMYEDFFTILPEYRRCDMEKLIWKKATFGYITGHYSLNENSKKCAFDRILAIGDAASLQSPLVFTGFGSLVRNLPRLATLLDTALKHDLLKADDLSQINAYQSNIAVTWLFSKGMMVPTGMHLPPERVNSMLNTFFGLLANEPQAISDRFIKDRLSWLMFNRLAIIAALQNPKLILWILEMAGTKDMLKWLSSYGAFTRSSLTNAILGGWLPKILRSCQNWLEPANPRLWLRLLSWSYAINYSVGKQDSAS
;
A
#
# COMPACT_ATOMS: atom_id res chain seq x y z
N MET A 1 -15.29 -9.93 38.23
CA MET A 1 -14.11 -10.25 37.40
C MET A 1 -13.68 -9.02 36.60
N GLN A 2 -12.42 -8.60 36.67
CA GLN A 2 -11.89 -7.41 35.97
C GLN A 2 -10.70 -7.79 35.08
N GLN A 3 -10.68 -7.39 33.80
CA GLN A 3 -9.50 -7.57 32.94
C GLN A 3 -8.40 -6.60 33.37
N LEU A 4 -7.23 -7.14 33.71
CA LEU A 4 -6.07 -6.35 34.14
C LEU A 4 -5.02 -6.22 33.05
N LEU A 5 -4.84 -7.27 32.25
CA LEU A 5 -3.85 -7.31 31.17
C LEU A 5 -4.45 -8.02 29.96
N TYR A 6 -4.18 -7.48 28.78
CA TYR A 6 -4.36 -8.16 27.50
C TYR A 6 -3.15 -7.83 26.64
N ILE A 7 -2.37 -8.86 26.31
CA ILE A 7 -1.16 -8.73 25.50
C ILE A 7 -1.12 -9.79 24.43
N GLU A 8 -0.41 -9.47 23.36
CA GLU A 8 0.04 -10.42 22.37
C GLU A 8 1.33 -11.10 22.84
N ILE A 9 1.47 -12.38 22.54
CA ILE A 9 2.73 -13.12 22.59
C ILE A 9 3.05 -13.48 21.14
N PRO A 10 4.07 -12.86 20.50
CA PRO A 10 4.24 -12.85 19.04
C PRO A 10 4.82 -14.16 18.49
N THR A 11 4.16 -15.28 18.80
CA THR A 11 4.57 -16.63 18.42
C THR A 11 3.38 -17.49 18.01
N THR A 12 3.64 -18.38 17.06
CA THR A 12 2.72 -19.44 16.63
C THR A 12 2.79 -20.66 17.56
N GLN A 13 3.79 -20.73 18.46
CA GLN A 13 4.10 -21.91 19.28
C GLN A 13 3.34 -21.91 20.62
N VAL A 14 2.02 -22.12 20.54
CA VAL A 14 1.10 -22.12 21.69
C VAL A 14 1.55 -23.08 22.81
N ALA A 15 2.04 -24.27 22.43
CA ALA A 15 2.50 -25.29 23.37
C ALA A 15 3.71 -24.81 24.18
N ALA A 16 4.68 -24.15 23.54
CA ALA A 16 5.85 -23.58 24.20
C ALA A 16 5.45 -22.47 25.19
N VAL A 17 4.49 -21.62 24.82
CA VAL A 17 3.96 -20.59 25.73
C VAL A 17 3.29 -21.23 26.95
N LYS A 18 2.47 -22.27 26.73
CA LYS A 18 1.82 -23.00 27.82
C LYS A 18 2.84 -23.65 28.76
N GLU A 19 3.83 -24.34 28.21
CA GLU A 19 4.92 -24.96 28.98
C GLU A 19 5.68 -23.93 29.81
N TRP A 20 6.04 -22.80 29.18
CA TRP A 20 6.71 -21.70 29.88
C TRP A 20 5.87 -21.16 31.04
N LEU A 21 4.57 -20.92 30.84
CA LEU A 21 3.68 -20.43 31.91
C LEU A 21 3.59 -21.41 33.09
N GLN A 22 3.52 -22.70 32.79
CA GLN A 22 3.27 -23.74 33.80
C GLN A 22 4.55 -24.15 34.53
N SER A 23 5.65 -24.33 33.81
CA SER A 23 6.88 -24.96 34.32
C SER A 23 8.01 -23.95 34.58
N GLU A 24 8.22 -23.00 33.67
CA GLU A 24 9.42 -22.16 33.71
C GLU A 24 9.20 -20.84 34.44
N TYR A 25 8.05 -20.19 34.22
CA TYR A 25 7.74 -18.91 34.83
C TYR A 25 7.55 -19.07 36.35
N GLN A 26 8.38 -18.36 37.11
CA GLN A 26 8.28 -18.31 38.57
C GLN A 26 7.69 -16.97 38.98
N SER A 27 6.55 -17.00 39.66
CA SER A 27 5.94 -15.79 40.22
C SER A 27 6.81 -15.28 41.38
N PRO A 28 7.06 -13.96 41.50
CA PRO A 28 7.87 -13.40 42.58
C PRO A 28 7.22 -13.58 43.96
N PHE A 29 5.92 -13.84 44.00
CA PHE A 29 5.13 -14.06 45.20
C PHE A 29 3.82 -14.80 44.86
N GLY A 30 3.05 -15.13 45.89
CA GLY A 30 1.77 -15.82 45.74
C GLY A 30 1.96 -17.31 45.43
N LYS A 31 0.87 -18.06 45.50
CA LYS A 31 0.83 -19.49 45.21
C LYS A 31 0.31 -19.70 43.79
N LYS A 32 1.15 -20.26 42.92
CA LYS A 32 0.78 -20.63 41.55
C LYS A 32 0.11 -22.01 41.53
N THR A 33 -1.09 -22.08 40.99
CA THR A 33 -1.84 -23.33 40.77
C THR A 33 -2.07 -23.50 39.26
N LEU A 34 -1.67 -24.64 38.69
CA LEU A 34 -1.76 -24.87 37.25
C LEU A 34 -3.23 -24.99 36.80
N ALA A 35 -3.50 -24.47 35.59
CA ALA A 35 -4.78 -24.60 34.90
C ALA A 35 -4.55 -25.02 33.44
N GLU A 36 -5.58 -25.49 32.75
CA GLU A 36 -5.44 -26.10 31.41
C GLU A 36 -4.70 -25.22 30.38
N HIS A 37 -5.01 -23.92 30.35
CA HIS A 37 -4.41 -22.96 29.42
C HIS A 37 -3.60 -21.86 30.12
N GLY A 38 -3.10 -22.13 31.34
CA GLY A 38 -2.32 -21.16 32.11
C GLY A 38 -2.22 -21.52 33.58
N PHE A 39 -2.47 -20.56 34.47
CA PHE A 39 -2.43 -20.75 35.91
C PHE A 39 -3.31 -19.76 36.67
N ILE A 40 -3.61 -20.09 37.93
CA ILE A 40 -4.22 -19.21 38.91
C ILE A 40 -3.13 -18.80 39.92
N LEU A 41 -3.08 -17.52 40.26
CA LEU A 41 -2.22 -17.00 41.30
C LEU A 41 -3.04 -16.56 42.51
N ASP A 42 -2.78 -17.17 43.65
CA ASP A 42 -3.44 -16.83 44.92
C ASP A 42 -2.50 -16.05 45.83
N ARG A 43 -2.96 -14.95 46.44
CA ARG A 43 -2.21 -14.23 47.48
C ARG A 43 -3.16 -13.58 48.47
N GLN A 44 -2.81 -13.60 49.75
CA GLN A 44 -3.54 -12.82 50.76
C GLN A 44 -3.35 -11.32 50.53
N ASN A 45 -4.45 -10.57 50.54
CA ASN A 45 -4.44 -9.12 50.51
C ASN A 45 -4.19 -8.53 51.92
N ARG A 46 -4.21 -7.20 52.02
CA ARG A 46 -3.99 -6.49 53.29
C ARG A 46 -5.09 -6.70 54.35
N SER A 47 -6.29 -7.16 53.95
CA SER A 47 -7.38 -7.48 54.87
C SER A 47 -7.39 -8.96 55.29
N GLY A 48 -6.43 -9.76 54.81
CA GLY A 48 -6.33 -11.21 55.10
C GLY A 48 -7.20 -12.08 54.19
N ALA A 49 -7.96 -11.50 53.27
CA ALA A 49 -8.72 -12.23 52.25
C ALA A 49 -7.82 -12.73 51.12
N ILE A 50 -8.18 -13.85 50.48
CA ILE A 50 -7.43 -14.38 49.34
C ILE A 50 -7.88 -13.66 48.07
N ALA A 51 -6.95 -12.93 47.45
CA ALA A 51 -7.12 -12.37 46.12
C ALA A 51 -6.59 -13.37 45.07
N GLN A 52 -7.29 -13.48 43.94
CA GLN A 52 -6.99 -14.45 42.89
C GLN A 52 -6.84 -13.77 41.54
N LEU A 53 -5.76 -14.08 40.83
CA LEU A 53 -5.56 -13.71 39.43
C LEU A 53 -5.64 -14.97 38.55
N SER A 54 -6.43 -14.91 37.48
CA SER A 54 -6.47 -15.93 36.45
C SER A 54 -5.62 -15.49 35.27
N VAL A 55 -4.60 -16.28 34.91
CA VAL A 55 -3.71 -16.06 33.78
C VAL A 55 -3.96 -17.17 32.77
N PHE A 56 -4.35 -16.81 31.54
CA PHE A 56 -4.60 -17.80 30.50
C PHE A 56 -4.26 -17.29 29.11
N ILE A 57 -3.96 -18.22 28.21
CA ILE A 57 -3.72 -17.97 26.81
C ILE A 57 -4.89 -18.40 25.93
N TRP A 58 -4.98 -17.80 24.76
CA TRP A 58 -5.88 -18.17 23.67
C TRP A 58 -5.24 -17.82 22.33
N THR A 59 -5.84 -18.23 21.22
CA THR A 59 -5.23 -18.09 19.88
C THR A 59 -6.22 -17.65 18.83
N LEU A 60 -5.75 -16.85 17.88
CA LEU A 60 -6.49 -16.43 16.68
C LEU A 60 -5.46 -15.92 15.66
N GLN A 61 -5.76 -16.00 14.35
CA GLN A 61 -4.88 -15.47 13.29
C GLN A 61 -3.43 -15.97 13.40
N ARG A 62 -3.28 -17.26 13.75
CA ARG A 62 -1.97 -17.90 13.96
C ARG A 62 -1.10 -17.18 15.00
N THR A 63 -1.70 -16.55 16.01
CA THR A 63 -0.99 -15.82 17.07
C THR A 63 -1.51 -16.21 18.44
N THR A 64 -0.60 -16.22 19.42
CA THR A 64 -0.93 -16.47 20.82
C THR A 64 -1.20 -15.16 21.55
N TYR A 65 -2.28 -15.13 22.32
CA TYR A 65 -2.69 -14.00 23.13
C TYR A 65 -2.77 -14.41 24.59
N LEU A 66 -2.55 -13.46 25.49
CA LEU A 66 -2.64 -13.69 26.93
C LEU A 66 -3.53 -12.66 27.60
N LYS A 67 -4.39 -13.12 28.50
CA LYS A 67 -5.17 -12.27 29.39
C LYS A 67 -4.89 -12.59 30.85
N ILE A 68 -4.91 -11.55 31.68
CA ILE A 68 -4.91 -11.65 33.14
C ILE A 68 -6.17 -10.99 33.66
N PHE A 69 -6.96 -11.74 34.44
CA PHE A 69 -8.15 -11.24 35.11
C PHE A 69 -8.00 -11.31 36.62
N ARG A 70 -8.46 -10.27 37.31
CA ARG A 70 -8.79 -10.38 38.73
C ARG A 70 -10.09 -11.18 38.85
N TRP A 71 -9.98 -12.39 39.40
CA TRP A 71 -11.10 -13.29 39.60
C TRP A 71 -11.85 -12.95 40.89
N SER A 72 -11.14 -12.55 41.95
CA SER A 72 -11.70 -12.07 43.21
C SER A 72 -12.24 -10.63 43.12
N GLU A 73 -13.10 -10.26 44.07
CA GLU A 73 -13.51 -8.85 44.26
C GLU A 73 -12.38 -8.01 44.86
N GLU A 74 -11.57 -8.63 45.71
CA GLU A 74 -10.43 -8.02 46.41
C GLU A 74 -9.21 -7.85 45.52
N ILE A 75 -8.54 -6.68 45.66
CA ILE A 75 -7.29 -6.36 44.96
C ILE A 75 -6.13 -7.15 45.59
N MET A 76 -5.31 -7.77 44.73
CA MET A 76 -4.10 -8.47 45.18
C MET A 76 -3.03 -7.49 45.66
N ASP A 77 -2.41 -7.75 46.81
CA ASP A 77 -1.25 -6.97 47.26
C ASP A 77 -0.07 -7.23 46.31
N GLY A 78 0.50 -6.16 45.75
CA GLY A 78 1.54 -6.25 44.72
C GLY A 78 1.00 -6.48 43.29
N GLU A 79 -0.29 -6.31 43.02
CA GLU A 79 -0.88 -6.64 41.71
C GLU A 79 -0.18 -5.94 40.54
N LYS A 80 0.13 -4.64 40.67
CA LYS A 80 0.80 -3.88 39.61
C LYS A 80 2.22 -4.39 39.35
N GLU A 81 2.95 -4.67 40.42
CA GLU A 81 4.30 -5.23 40.40
C GLU A 81 4.31 -6.61 39.73
N PHE A 82 3.30 -7.45 39.99
CA PHE A 82 3.12 -8.72 39.29
C PHE A 82 2.91 -8.50 37.79
N LEU A 83 1.99 -7.61 37.39
CA LEU A 83 1.71 -7.36 35.97
C LEU A 83 2.93 -6.84 35.21
N GLU A 84 3.71 -5.93 35.81
CA GLU A 84 4.93 -5.38 35.22
C GLU A 84 6.02 -6.46 35.07
N HIS A 85 6.26 -7.23 36.14
CA HIS A 85 7.24 -8.30 36.14
C HIS A 85 6.86 -9.41 35.14
N PHE A 86 5.60 -9.85 35.16
CA PHE A 86 5.06 -10.85 34.26
C PHE A 86 5.18 -10.42 32.80
N THR A 87 4.77 -9.18 32.47
CA THR A 87 4.86 -8.65 31.10
C THR A 87 6.30 -8.61 30.60
N LYS A 88 7.25 -8.22 31.46
CA LYS A 88 8.68 -8.23 31.13
C LYS A 88 9.20 -9.65 30.90
N ALA A 89 8.81 -10.60 31.74
CA ALA A 89 9.23 -12.00 31.64
C ALA A 89 8.72 -12.65 30.35
N VAL A 90 7.43 -12.43 29.99
CA VAL A 90 6.85 -12.94 28.74
C VAL A 90 7.58 -12.38 27.51
N ARG A 91 7.85 -11.07 27.48
CA ARG A 91 8.55 -10.44 26.34
C ARG A 91 10.00 -10.90 26.20
N LEU A 92 10.65 -11.26 27.31
CA LEU A 92 12.00 -11.84 27.29
C LEU A 92 11.99 -13.28 26.76
N ALA A 93 10.97 -14.06 27.14
CA ALA A 93 10.83 -15.45 26.71
C ALA A 93 10.38 -15.58 25.24
N PHE A 94 9.55 -14.64 24.78
CA PHE A 94 8.97 -14.63 23.44
C PHE A 94 9.17 -13.26 22.77
N PRO A 95 10.41 -12.90 22.40
CA PRO A 95 10.68 -11.65 21.68
C PRO A 95 10.07 -11.71 20.26
N TYR A 96 9.97 -10.56 19.60
CA TYR A 96 9.70 -10.53 18.17
C TYR A 96 10.88 -11.16 17.40
N GLU A 97 10.56 -11.99 16.41
CA GLU A 97 11.53 -12.56 15.48
C GLU A 97 11.20 -12.13 14.05
N PHE A 98 12.18 -11.54 13.36
CA PHE A 98 12.03 -11.10 11.97
C PHE A 98 12.86 -11.98 11.05
N LYS A 99 12.24 -13.04 10.52
CA LYS A 99 12.94 -14.03 9.71
C LYS A 99 13.40 -13.47 8.36
N GLN A 100 14.52 -14.00 7.88
CA GLN A 100 15.03 -13.75 6.53
C GLN A 100 14.56 -14.89 5.61
N PRO A 101 14.25 -14.61 4.34
CA PRO A 101 13.95 -15.67 3.37
C PRO A 101 15.11 -16.66 3.25
N PRO A 102 14.84 -17.97 3.15
CA PRO A 102 15.86 -18.98 2.87
C PRO A 102 16.65 -18.65 1.59
N ALA A 103 17.95 -18.92 1.58
CA ALA A 103 18.75 -18.79 0.35
C ALA A 103 18.50 -20.00 -0.56
N LEU A 104 18.28 -19.76 -1.86
CA LEU A 104 18.12 -20.84 -2.84
C LEU A 104 19.49 -21.39 -3.24
N ALA A 105 19.69 -22.69 -3.10
CA ALA A 105 20.87 -23.36 -3.63
C ALA A 105 20.78 -23.48 -5.18
N PRO A 106 21.93 -23.53 -5.90
CA PRO A 106 21.92 -23.79 -7.33
C PRO A 106 21.19 -25.10 -7.65
N ASN A 107 20.25 -25.07 -8.61
CA ASN A 107 19.42 -26.20 -9.06
C ASN A 107 18.38 -26.74 -8.06
N GLN A 108 18.17 -26.08 -6.91
CA GLN A 108 17.08 -26.43 -6.00
C GLN A 108 15.78 -25.77 -6.46
N SER A 109 14.66 -26.49 -6.44
CA SER A 109 13.36 -25.89 -6.73
C SER A 109 12.94 -24.94 -5.59
N ILE A 110 12.12 -23.94 -5.93
CA ILE A 110 11.59 -23.02 -4.91
C ILE A 110 10.69 -23.75 -3.90
N PHE A 111 10.05 -24.85 -4.30
CA PHE A 111 9.25 -25.68 -3.41
C PHE A 111 10.10 -26.39 -2.37
N GLU A 112 11.16 -27.09 -2.78
CA GLU A 112 12.08 -27.76 -1.84
C GLU A 112 12.75 -26.77 -0.89
N ALA A 113 13.12 -25.58 -1.39
CA ALA A 113 13.81 -24.58 -0.59
C ALA A 113 12.93 -23.97 0.51
N LEU A 114 11.61 -23.90 0.31
CA LEU A 114 10.68 -23.24 1.23
C LEU A 114 9.86 -24.22 2.08
N GLU A 115 9.81 -25.51 1.75
CA GLU A 115 8.89 -26.49 2.37
C GLU A 115 9.01 -26.57 3.90
N THR A 116 10.23 -26.50 4.44
CA THR A 116 10.45 -26.62 5.89
C THR A 116 9.90 -25.42 6.67
N GLU A 117 9.99 -24.21 6.11
CA GLU A 117 9.62 -22.97 6.81
C GLU A 117 8.21 -22.48 6.43
N TYR A 118 7.78 -22.73 5.20
CA TYR A 118 6.52 -22.29 4.61
C TYR A 118 5.75 -23.48 3.97
N PRO A 119 5.41 -24.53 4.74
CA PRO A 119 4.82 -25.75 4.21
C PRO A 119 3.47 -25.54 3.54
N LEU A 120 2.60 -24.68 4.09
CA LEU A 120 1.29 -24.43 3.45
C LEU A 120 1.44 -23.60 2.19
N THR A 121 2.37 -22.65 2.18
CA THR A 121 2.72 -21.89 0.98
C THR A 121 3.14 -22.83 -0.13
N VAL A 122 4.08 -23.74 0.11
CA VAL A 122 4.51 -24.73 -0.91
C VAL A 122 3.34 -25.60 -1.36
N LYS A 123 2.61 -26.19 -0.40
CA LYS A 123 1.49 -27.09 -0.68
C LYS A 123 0.41 -26.45 -1.57
N PHE A 124 0.01 -25.21 -1.29
CA PHE A 124 -1.05 -24.56 -2.06
C PHE A 124 -0.52 -23.90 -3.33
N PHE A 125 0.72 -23.42 -3.36
CA PHE A 125 1.33 -22.97 -4.61
C PHE A 125 1.40 -24.11 -5.64
N GLN A 126 1.69 -25.34 -5.23
CA GLN A 126 1.64 -26.53 -6.12
C GLN A 126 0.26 -26.77 -6.77
N LYS A 127 -0.82 -26.19 -6.23
CA LYS A 127 -2.17 -26.30 -6.79
C LYS A 127 -2.52 -25.20 -7.79
N PHE A 128 -1.74 -24.13 -7.87
CA PHE A 128 -1.96 -23.11 -8.91
C PHE A 128 -1.45 -23.59 -10.27
N PRO A 129 -2.07 -23.18 -11.39
CA PRO A 129 -1.65 -23.58 -12.72
C PRO A 129 -0.17 -23.31 -13.05
N ASN A 130 0.40 -22.22 -12.51
CA ASN A 130 1.82 -21.85 -12.70
C ASN A 130 2.54 -21.65 -11.35
N GLY A 131 2.18 -22.48 -10.36
CA GLY A 131 2.61 -22.33 -8.96
C GLY A 131 4.09 -22.06 -8.74
N GLU A 132 4.95 -22.88 -9.34
CA GLU A 132 6.40 -22.74 -9.15
C GLU A 132 6.94 -21.42 -9.70
N TYR A 133 6.45 -21.02 -10.88
CA TYR A 133 6.80 -19.75 -11.51
C TYR A 133 6.34 -18.57 -10.65
N ASP A 134 5.10 -18.61 -10.15
CA ASP A 134 4.57 -17.53 -9.32
C ASP A 134 5.29 -17.45 -7.96
N LEU A 135 5.63 -18.57 -7.33
CA LEU A 135 6.37 -18.57 -6.07
C LEU A 135 7.81 -18.06 -6.23
N ASN A 136 8.48 -18.38 -7.34
CA ASN A 136 9.78 -17.79 -7.68
C ASN A 136 9.69 -16.25 -7.80
N ARG A 137 8.57 -15.73 -8.31
CA ARG A 137 8.34 -14.29 -8.42
C ARG A 137 8.07 -13.64 -7.07
N VAL A 138 7.29 -14.29 -6.19
CA VAL A 138 7.12 -13.84 -4.81
C VAL A 138 8.47 -13.72 -4.11
N TYR A 139 9.29 -14.78 -4.21
CA TYR A 139 10.64 -14.81 -3.64
C TYR A 139 11.53 -13.70 -4.20
N TRP A 140 11.57 -13.53 -5.52
CA TRP A 140 12.34 -12.48 -6.18
C TRP A 140 11.91 -11.08 -5.71
N TRP A 141 10.60 -10.85 -5.60
CA TRP A 141 10.05 -9.55 -5.21
C TRP A 141 10.40 -9.21 -3.76
N GLU A 142 10.28 -10.17 -2.84
CA GLU A 142 10.68 -10.02 -1.45
C GLU A 142 12.20 -9.80 -1.32
N LYS A 143 13.02 -10.58 -2.02
CA LYS A 143 14.47 -10.40 -2.01
C LYS A 143 14.86 -8.98 -2.47
N ARG A 144 14.32 -8.55 -3.62
CA ARG A 144 14.58 -7.23 -4.20
C ARG A 144 14.16 -6.10 -3.26
N TRP A 145 12.98 -6.23 -2.63
CA TRP A 145 12.50 -5.26 -1.64
C TRP A 145 13.43 -5.19 -0.43
N ARG A 146 13.76 -6.34 0.17
CA ARG A 146 14.65 -6.41 1.33
C ARG A 146 16.03 -5.84 1.04
N GLU A 147 16.60 -6.10 -0.13
CA GLU A 147 17.87 -5.49 -0.57
C GLU A 147 17.79 -3.96 -0.58
N SER A 148 16.68 -3.39 -1.06
CA SER A 148 16.49 -1.94 -1.11
C SER A 148 16.31 -1.31 0.28
N VAL A 149 15.71 -2.04 1.22
CA VAL A 149 15.43 -1.55 2.58
C VAL A 149 16.64 -1.73 3.51
N LYS A 150 17.52 -2.71 3.27
CA LYS A 150 18.69 -2.97 4.12
C LYS A 150 19.76 -1.89 4.03
N ASN A 151 19.95 -1.30 2.86
CA ASN A 151 20.99 -0.28 2.60
C ASN A 151 20.36 1.00 2.04
N PRO A 152 19.46 1.67 2.78
CA PRO A 152 18.65 2.74 2.20
C PRO A 152 19.51 3.97 1.82
N GLU A 153 20.60 4.23 2.54
CA GLU A 153 21.50 5.38 2.32
C GLU A 153 22.49 5.19 1.16
N THR A 154 22.74 3.95 0.72
CA THR A 154 23.70 3.63 -0.35
C THR A 154 23.04 2.80 -1.45
N PRO A 155 22.04 3.37 -2.15
CA PRO A 155 21.32 2.68 -3.21
C PRO A 155 22.26 2.32 -4.38
N LYS A 156 21.92 1.25 -5.11
CA LYS A 156 22.63 0.87 -6.35
C LYS A 156 22.58 2.04 -7.33
N GLN A 157 23.75 2.49 -7.78
CA GLN A 157 23.84 3.50 -8.85
C GLN A 157 23.37 2.90 -10.19
N VAL A 158 22.34 3.50 -10.76
CA VAL A 158 21.71 3.16 -12.03
C VAL A 158 21.55 4.37 -12.96
N ILE A 159 21.61 5.60 -12.42
CA ILE A 159 21.66 6.85 -13.21
C ILE A 159 23.12 7.29 -13.28
N PHE A 160 23.60 7.48 -14.50
CA PHE A 160 24.93 7.98 -14.82
C PHE A 160 24.79 9.24 -15.68
N GLU A 161 25.73 10.17 -15.54
CA GLU A 161 25.79 11.39 -16.36
C GLU A 161 27.04 11.32 -17.25
N GLU A 162 26.88 11.68 -18.52
CA GLU A 162 27.98 11.77 -19.48
C GLU A 162 28.54 13.20 -19.48
N SER A 163 29.88 13.32 -19.61
CA SER A 163 30.54 14.61 -19.58
C SER A 163 30.21 15.41 -20.85
N SER A 164 30.00 16.72 -20.70
CA SER A 164 29.62 17.63 -21.81
C SER A 164 30.68 17.73 -22.93
N GLU A 165 31.91 17.26 -22.70
CA GLU A 165 32.98 17.20 -23.71
C GLU A 165 32.83 16.02 -24.67
N GLU A 166 32.27 14.89 -24.22
CA GLU A 166 32.05 13.68 -25.03
C GLU A 166 30.74 13.76 -25.84
N ALA A 167 29.74 14.49 -25.33
CA ALA A 167 28.39 14.60 -25.92
C ALA A 167 28.30 15.46 -27.22
N ASN A 168 29.32 16.27 -27.53
CA ASN A 168 29.25 17.28 -28.59
C ASN A 168 29.61 16.77 -30.01
N THR A 169 29.89 15.49 -30.19
CA THR A 169 30.50 15.00 -31.44
C THR A 169 29.53 14.46 -32.48
N THR A 170 28.23 14.28 -32.19
CA THR A 170 27.24 13.97 -33.25
C THR A 170 25.80 14.22 -32.80
N LYS A 171 24.97 14.81 -33.68
CA LYS A 171 23.53 14.94 -33.46
C LYS A 171 22.89 13.55 -33.57
N GLN A 172 22.86 12.83 -32.45
CA GLN A 172 22.37 11.44 -32.43
C GLN A 172 20.88 11.41 -32.79
N GLN A 173 20.53 10.65 -33.83
CA GLN A 173 19.14 10.36 -34.11
C GLN A 173 18.60 9.46 -32.99
N LEU A 174 17.68 10.00 -32.20
CA LEU A 174 17.07 9.26 -31.08
C LEU A 174 16.02 8.28 -31.59
N ASP A 175 16.01 7.09 -31.01
CA ASP A 175 15.06 6.03 -31.38
C ASP A 175 13.63 6.44 -31.01
N TYR A 176 13.44 6.98 -29.80
CA TYR A 176 12.14 7.31 -29.23
C TYR A 176 12.09 8.71 -28.62
N ASP A 177 10.89 9.25 -28.48
CA ASP A 177 10.67 10.45 -27.69
C ASP A 177 10.55 10.10 -26.21
N ILE A 178 9.90 8.97 -25.89
CA ILE A 178 9.68 8.52 -24.51
C ILE A 178 9.96 7.03 -24.38
N VAL A 179 10.72 6.64 -23.35
CA VAL A 179 10.86 5.25 -22.92
C VAL A 179 10.19 5.06 -21.56
N TYR A 180 9.28 4.10 -21.44
CA TYR A 180 8.68 3.70 -20.16
C TYR A 180 9.40 2.47 -19.61
N LEU A 181 9.80 2.53 -18.34
CA LEU A 181 10.32 1.38 -17.60
C LEU A 181 9.21 0.85 -16.69
N GLY A 182 8.63 -0.30 -17.02
CA GLY A 182 7.49 -0.89 -16.31
C GLY A 182 6.17 -0.73 -17.09
N GLY A 183 5.54 -1.88 -17.36
CA GLY A 183 4.36 -2.04 -18.22
C GLY A 183 3.03 -2.17 -17.50
N ALA A 184 3.00 -2.01 -16.19
CA ALA A 184 1.77 -2.03 -15.41
C ALA A 184 0.95 -0.74 -15.59
N LEU A 185 0.93 0.10 -14.57
CA LEU A 185 0.37 1.46 -14.64
C LEU A 185 1.03 2.30 -15.74
N GLY A 186 2.30 2.03 -16.06
CA GLY A 186 3.03 2.69 -17.14
C GLY A 186 2.38 2.52 -18.52
N ALA A 187 1.76 1.37 -18.81
CA ALA A 187 1.15 1.13 -20.12
C ALA A 187 -0.04 2.07 -20.40
N ILE A 188 -0.80 2.46 -19.37
CA ILE A 188 -1.96 3.35 -19.52
C ILE A 188 -1.49 4.75 -19.93
N HIS A 189 -0.45 5.27 -19.25
CA HIS A 189 0.12 6.57 -19.60
C HIS A 189 0.87 6.53 -20.94
N ALA A 190 1.62 5.46 -21.20
CA ALA A 190 2.30 5.24 -22.47
C ALA A 190 1.33 5.23 -23.66
N ALA A 191 0.20 4.55 -23.54
CA ALA A 191 -0.81 4.49 -24.60
C ALA A 191 -1.40 5.88 -24.91
N MET A 192 -1.61 6.72 -23.88
CA MET A 192 -2.04 8.09 -24.09
C MET A 192 -0.97 8.94 -24.78
N MET A 193 0.29 8.86 -24.33
CA MET A 193 1.37 9.63 -24.97
C MET A 193 1.60 9.18 -26.41
N ALA A 194 1.50 7.89 -26.71
CA ALA A 194 1.56 7.39 -28.09
C ALA A 194 0.39 7.94 -28.92
N LYS A 195 -0.83 7.98 -28.37
CA LYS A 195 -2.01 8.59 -29.02
C LYS A 195 -1.79 10.08 -29.36
N LEU A 196 -1.04 10.82 -28.53
CA LEU A 196 -0.67 12.22 -28.78
C LEU A 196 0.39 12.38 -29.88
N GLY A 197 0.93 11.28 -30.42
CA GLY A 197 1.85 11.28 -31.56
C GLY A 197 3.34 11.12 -31.19
N TYR A 198 3.66 10.82 -29.93
CA TYR A 198 5.04 10.57 -29.51
C TYR A 198 5.50 9.17 -29.89
N ARG A 199 6.77 9.03 -30.29
CA ARG A 199 7.41 7.71 -30.48
C ARG A 199 7.70 7.11 -29.11
N VAL A 200 6.98 6.06 -28.75
CA VAL A 200 7.05 5.45 -27.42
C VAL A 200 7.66 4.05 -27.49
N CYS A 201 8.56 3.77 -26.56
CA CYS A 201 9.00 2.40 -26.25
C CYS A 201 8.65 2.07 -24.80
N LEU A 202 8.20 0.84 -24.54
CA LEU A 202 7.90 0.33 -23.22
C LEU A 202 8.79 -0.88 -22.94
N VAL A 203 9.56 -0.84 -21.87
CA VAL A 203 10.41 -1.93 -21.39
C VAL A 203 9.73 -2.58 -20.19
N GLU A 204 9.47 -3.89 -20.28
CA GLU A 204 8.86 -4.68 -19.21
C GLU A 204 9.72 -5.92 -18.93
N ARG A 205 9.94 -6.20 -17.65
CA ARG A 205 10.78 -7.30 -17.17
C ARG A 205 10.12 -8.66 -17.38
N ILE A 206 8.81 -8.75 -17.28
CA ILE A 206 8.05 -10.01 -17.47
C ILE A 206 7.42 -10.06 -18.87
N PRO A 207 6.77 -11.18 -19.28
CA PRO A 207 5.90 -11.14 -20.45
C PRO A 207 4.82 -10.06 -20.28
N PHE A 208 4.67 -9.19 -21.28
CA PHE A 208 3.72 -8.07 -21.20
C PHE A 208 2.28 -8.60 -21.11
N GLY A 209 1.40 -7.84 -20.44
CA GLY A 209 -0.02 -8.18 -20.34
C GLY A 209 -0.39 -9.02 -19.12
N ARG A 210 0.52 -9.20 -18.16
CA ARG A 210 0.24 -9.88 -16.88
C ARG A 210 0.36 -8.93 -15.69
N MET A 211 -0.70 -8.83 -14.88
CA MET A 211 -0.65 -8.17 -13.57
C MET A 211 -0.51 -9.17 -12.42
N ASN A 212 0.15 -8.73 -11.35
CA ASN A 212 0.27 -9.50 -10.10
C ASN A 212 -0.94 -9.36 -9.17
N ARG A 213 -1.85 -8.44 -9.46
CA ARG A 213 -3.01 -8.11 -8.63
C ARG A 213 -4.18 -7.80 -9.54
N GLU A 214 -5.38 -8.14 -9.10
CA GLU A 214 -6.59 -7.60 -9.68
C GLU A 214 -6.84 -6.19 -9.17
N TRP A 215 -7.60 -5.42 -9.95
CA TRP A 215 -7.94 -4.05 -9.59
C TRP A 215 -9.45 -3.89 -9.50
N ASN A 216 -9.83 -3.07 -8.55
CA ASN A 216 -11.18 -2.58 -8.40
C ASN A 216 -11.21 -1.07 -8.58
N ILE A 217 -12.33 -0.57 -9.10
CA ILE A 217 -12.54 0.86 -9.33
C ILE A 217 -14.02 1.17 -9.20
N SER A 218 -14.39 2.46 -9.21
CA SER A 218 -15.77 2.88 -9.37
C SER A 218 -16.04 3.37 -10.79
N ARG A 219 -17.29 3.25 -11.29
CA ARG A 219 -17.69 3.81 -12.60
C ARG A 219 -17.29 5.28 -12.73
N ALA A 220 -17.56 6.06 -11.68
CA ALA A 220 -17.29 7.48 -11.63
C ALA A 220 -15.78 7.83 -11.70
N GLU A 221 -14.91 6.97 -11.20
CA GLU A 221 -13.46 7.19 -11.31
C GLU A 221 -12.97 6.80 -12.71
N PHE A 222 -13.38 5.65 -13.23
CA PHE A 222 -12.98 5.20 -14.58
C PHE A 222 -13.46 6.14 -15.69
N GLN A 223 -14.61 6.81 -15.50
CA GLN A 223 -15.13 7.80 -16.44
C GLN A 223 -14.10 8.88 -16.82
N ASN A 224 -13.15 9.23 -15.92
CA ASN A 224 -12.07 10.16 -16.23
C ASN A 224 -11.19 9.68 -17.41
N LEU A 225 -10.96 8.38 -17.55
CA LEU A 225 -10.18 7.83 -18.67
C LEU A 225 -10.96 7.82 -19.99
N ILE A 226 -12.29 7.68 -19.90
CA ILE A 226 -13.19 7.75 -21.06
C ILE A 226 -13.30 9.18 -21.55
N ASP A 227 -13.50 10.14 -20.63
CA ASP A 227 -13.61 11.57 -20.95
C ASP A 227 -12.29 12.12 -21.52
N PHE A 228 -11.17 11.57 -21.07
CA PHE A 228 -9.85 11.87 -21.64
C PHE A 228 -9.60 11.21 -23.00
N GLY A 229 -10.53 10.35 -23.44
CA GLY A 229 -10.54 9.70 -24.74
C GLY A 229 -9.56 8.54 -24.88
N LEU A 230 -8.94 8.05 -23.80
CA LEU A 230 -8.06 6.90 -23.89
C LEU A 230 -8.85 5.61 -24.09
N PHE A 231 -10.00 5.46 -23.41
CA PHE A 231 -10.89 4.31 -23.53
C PHE A 231 -12.28 4.74 -24.02
N THR A 232 -13.03 3.81 -24.60
CA THR A 232 -14.47 3.98 -24.86
C THR A 232 -15.30 3.37 -23.75
N ARG A 233 -16.61 3.69 -23.72
CA ARG A 233 -17.55 3.07 -22.78
C ARG A 233 -17.66 1.57 -23.05
N GLU A 234 -17.70 1.17 -24.31
CA GLU A 234 -17.79 -0.24 -24.73
C GLU A 234 -16.54 -1.01 -24.31
N GLU A 235 -15.36 -0.43 -24.48
CA GLU A 235 -14.12 -1.02 -23.97
C GLU A 235 -14.18 -1.21 -22.44
N PHE A 236 -14.72 -0.24 -21.70
CA PHE A 236 -14.87 -0.35 -20.25
C PHE A 236 -15.84 -1.47 -19.85
N GLU A 237 -17.03 -1.53 -20.43
CA GLU A 237 -17.99 -2.59 -20.11
C GLU A 237 -17.42 -3.99 -20.40
N LEU A 238 -16.60 -4.14 -21.46
CA LEU A 238 -15.93 -5.40 -21.79
C LEU A 238 -14.81 -5.80 -20.81
N MET A 239 -14.34 -4.87 -19.96
CA MET A 239 -13.35 -5.14 -18.91
C MET A 239 -13.98 -5.47 -17.56
N ILE A 240 -15.27 -5.20 -17.36
CA ILE A 240 -15.93 -5.46 -16.08
C ILE A 240 -16.13 -6.98 -15.93
N THR A 241 -15.53 -7.55 -14.89
CA THR A 241 -15.71 -8.97 -14.55
C THR A 241 -16.82 -9.18 -13.54
N ALA A 242 -17.00 -8.22 -12.63
CA ALA A 242 -18.10 -8.17 -11.68
C ALA A 242 -18.39 -6.73 -11.26
N GLU A 243 -19.66 -6.45 -10.96
CA GLU A 243 -20.11 -5.25 -10.27
C GLU A 243 -20.99 -5.67 -9.10
N TYR A 244 -20.56 -5.38 -7.88
CA TYR A 244 -21.28 -5.78 -6.66
C TYR A 244 -22.15 -4.65 -6.10
N VAL A 245 -23.13 -5.02 -5.28
CA VAL A 245 -24.17 -4.14 -4.77
C VAL A 245 -23.66 -3.25 -3.64
N ASP A 246 -22.92 -3.82 -2.70
CA ASP A 246 -22.39 -3.06 -1.56
C ASP A 246 -21.05 -3.59 -1.04
N GLY A 247 -20.22 -2.66 -0.57
CA GLY A 247 -18.89 -2.92 -0.03
C GLY A 247 -18.85 -2.61 1.46
N PHE A 248 -18.35 -3.53 2.27
CA PHE A 248 -18.33 -3.41 3.72
C PHE A 248 -16.94 -3.10 4.25
N ASN A 249 -16.89 -2.19 5.24
CA ASN A 249 -15.70 -1.92 6.02
C ASN A 249 -16.02 -2.20 7.49
N LYS A 250 -15.28 -3.12 8.11
CA LYS A 250 -15.48 -3.49 9.51
C LYS A 250 -14.21 -4.06 10.13
N PHE A 251 -13.86 -3.54 11.29
CA PHE A 251 -12.69 -4.00 12.03
C PHE A 251 -13.12 -4.74 13.30
N PHE A 252 -12.38 -5.79 13.65
CA PHE A 252 -12.62 -6.63 14.82
C PHE A 252 -12.70 -5.77 16.08
N ASP A 253 -13.77 -5.93 16.86
CA ASP A 253 -14.02 -5.08 18.03
C ASP A 253 -14.53 -5.86 19.25
N SER A 254 -14.36 -7.19 19.23
CA SER A 254 -14.75 -8.05 20.35
C SER A 254 -14.02 -7.67 21.64
N ASN A 255 -12.73 -7.31 21.54
CA ASN A 255 -11.88 -6.87 22.64
C ASN A 255 -11.80 -5.35 22.81
N ASN A 256 -12.44 -4.56 21.94
CA ASN A 256 -12.42 -3.10 22.06
C ASN A 256 -13.22 -2.63 23.28
N PRO A 257 -12.85 -1.48 23.87
CA PRO A 257 -13.71 -0.77 24.81
C PRO A 257 -15.12 -0.55 24.20
N PRO A 258 -16.21 -0.65 24.98
CA PRO A 258 -17.57 -0.56 24.45
C PRO A 258 -17.86 0.68 23.60
N ASN A 259 -17.27 1.84 23.95
CA ASN A 259 -17.43 3.10 23.22
C ASN A 259 -16.58 3.20 21.93
N LEU A 260 -15.70 2.23 21.67
CA LEU A 260 -14.84 2.13 20.49
C LEU A 260 -15.21 0.96 19.58
N LYS A 261 -16.42 0.43 19.76
CA LYS A 261 -17.07 -0.48 18.81
C LYS A 261 -17.79 0.36 17.74
N ALA A 262 -17.86 -0.17 16.53
CA ALA A 262 -18.45 0.55 15.40
C ALA A 262 -19.48 -0.27 14.64
N LYS A 263 -20.39 0.40 13.96
CA LYS A 263 -21.24 -0.22 12.94
C LYS A 263 -20.39 -0.58 11.71
N VAL A 264 -20.93 -1.45 10.86
CA VAL A 264 -20.38 -1.66 9.52
C VAL A 264 -20.53 -0.37 8.73
N LEU A 265 -19.46 0.06 8.05
CA LEU A 265 -19.53 1.14 7.07
C LEU A 265 -19.83 0.54 5.70
N HIS A 266 -20.93 0.99 5.10
CA HIS A 266 -21.38 0.63 3.76
C HIS A 266 -20.80 1.58 2.71
N THR A 267 -20.37 1.05 1.57
CA THR A 267 -19.67 1.80 0.51
C THR A 267 -20.02 1.26 -0.88
N PRO A 268 -21.28 1.42 -1.34
CA PRO A 268 -21.79 0.74 -2.54
C PRO A 268 -21.17 1.22 -3.84
N THR A 269 -20.46 2.35 -3.83
CA THR A 269 -19.81 2.90 -5.03
C THR A 269 -18.29 2.95 -4.92
N VAL A 270 -17.68 2.35 -3.89
CA VAL A 270 -16.23 2.32 -3.69
C VAL A 270 -15.72 0.96 -4.12
N LEU A 271 -14.75 0.92 -5.04
CA LEU A 271 -14.13 -0.33 -5.52
C LEU A 271 -15.17 -1.38 -5.96
N ASN A 272 -16.36 -0.94 -6.37
CA ASN A 272 -17.52 -1.79 -6.60
C ASN A 272 -17.47 -2.57 -7.92
N ILE A 273 -16.54 -2.18 -8.80
CA ILE A 273 -16.29 -2.84 -10.07
C ILE A 273 -14.95 -3.53 -10.02
N ALA A 274 -14.95 -4.84 -10.20
CA ALA A 274 -13.77 -5.61 -10.52
C ALA A 274 -13.49 -5.52 -12.02
N ILE A 275 -12.24 -5.25 -12.39
CA ILE A 275 -11.80 -5.19 -13.79
C ILE A 275 -10.84 -6.33 -14.12
N ASP A 276 -10.98 -6.89 -15.32
CA ASP A 276 -9.98 -7.78 -15.89
C ASP A 276 -8.74 -6.96 -16.25
N THR A 277 -7.73 -7.05 -15.38
CA THR A 277 -6.48 -6.34 -15.53
C THR A 277 -5.67 -6.82 -16.73
N ASN A 278 -5.79 -8.08 -17.14
CA ASN A 278 -5.13 -8.58 -18.34
C ASN A 278 -5.78 -7.99 -19.60
N ARG A 279 -7.12 -7.93 -19.65
CA ARG A 279 -7.87 -7.30 -20.74
C ARG A 279 -7.58 -5.82 -20.86
N LEU A 280 -7.47 -5.11 -19.73
CA LEU A 280 -7.04 -3.71 -19.69
C LEU A 280 -5.68 -3.52 -20.38
N LEU A 281 -4.69 -4.35 -20.03
CA LEU A 281 -3.37 -4.29 -20.67
C LEU A 281 -3.39 -4.75 -22.13
N GLU A 282 -4.23 -5.71 -22.49
CA GLU A 282 -4.44 -6.12 -23.88
C GLU A 282 -4.94 -4.94 -24.71
N ILE A 283 -5.94 -4.20 -24.22
CA ILE A 283 -6.45 -2.99 -24.87
C ILE A 283 -5.35 -1.93 -24.97
N CYS A 284 -4.60 -1.69 -23.89
CA CYS A 284 -3.45 -0.79 -23.92
C CYS A 284 -2.41 -1.21 -24.96
N SER A 285 -2.10 -2.51 -25.08
CA SER A 285 -1.15 -3.03 -26.08
C SER A 285 -1.62 -2.78 -27.50
N LYS A 286 -2.90 -3.04 -27.79
CA LYS A 286 -3.49 -2.80 -29.12
C LYS A 286 -3.39 -1.31 -29.47
N LYS A 287 -3.71 -0.43 -28.53
CA LYS A 287 -3.59 1.03 -28.73
C LYS A 287 -2.13 1.45 -28.92
N LEU A 288 -1.21 0.94 -28.12
CA LEU A 288 0.23 1.19 -28.26
C LEU A 288 0.71 0.83 -29.67
N TYR A 289 0.42 -0.40 -30.13
CA TYR A 289 0.80 -0.83 -31.49
C TYR A 289 0.10 -0.01 -32.58
N GLN A 290 -1.19 0.29 -32.41
CA GLN A 290 -1.94 1.14 -33.35
C GLN A 290 -1.30 2.52 -33.50
N TYR A 291 -0.74 3.07 -32.43
CA TYR A 291 -0.05 4.36 -32.42
C TYR A 291 1.46 4.25 -32.68
N GLY A 292 1.95 3.10 -33.14
CA GLY A 292 3.34 2.89 -33.56
C GLY A 292 4.35 2.75 -32.42
N ALA A 293 3.90 2.49 -31.19
CA ALA A 293 4.78 2.22 -30.06
C ALA A 293 5.36 0.79 -30.11
N VAL A 294 6.52 0.60 -29.46
CA VAL A 294 7.21 -0.68 -29.35
C VAL A 294 7.18 -1.17 -27.90
N ILE A 295 6.93 -2.47 -27.70
CA ILE A 295 6.98 -3.13 -26.40
C ILE A 295 8.15 -4.12 -26.39
N CYS A 296 9.13 -3.88 -25.52
CA CYS A 296 10.25 -4.77 -25.22
C CYS A 296 9.95 -5.50 -23.90
N ASP A 297 9.24 -6.62 -23.99
CA ASP A 297 8.94 -7.45 -22.82
C ASP A 297 10.11 -8.38 -22.47
N ARG A 298 10.02 -9.06 -21.32
CA ARG A 298 11.08 -9.94 -20.79
C ARG A 298 12.46 -9.28 -20.76
N THR A 299 12.51 -7.96 -20.58
CA THR A 299 13.70 -7.13 -20.70
C THR A 299 13.89 -6.35 -19.41
N GLU A 300 14.98 -6.60 -18.70
CA GLU A 300 15.28 -6.01 -17.40
C GLU A 300 16.14 -4.76 -17.55
N PHE A 301 15.67 -3.65 -16.98
CA PHE A 301 16.43 -2.41 -16.89
C PHE A 301 17.68 -2.57 -16.01
N GLU A 302 18.83 -2.11 -16.50
CA GLU A 302 20.09 -2.16 -15.76
C GLU A 302 20.57 -0.76 -15.32
N LYS A 303 20.62 0.19 -16.26
CA LYS A 303 21.07 1.56 -16.03
C LYS A 303 20.60 2.52 -17.12
N VAL A 304 20.66 3.81 -16.82
CA VAL A 304 20.43 4.92 -17.76
C VAL A 304 21.61 5.89 -17.71
N VAL A 305 22.08 6.32 -18.88
CA VAL A 305 23.09 7.37 -19.04
C VAL A 305 22.41 8.61 -19.58
N ILE A 306 22.55 9.74 -18.89
CA ILE A 306 21.93 11.01 -19.20
C ILE A 306 22.96 11.96 -19.78
N ASN A 307 22.59 12.65 -20.86
CA ASN A 307 23.30 13.81 -21.36
C ASN A 307 22.29 14.95 -21.65
N PRO A 308 22.74 16.18 -21.96
CA PRO A 308 21.83 17.31 -22.06
C PRO A 308 20.77 17.18 -23.17
N GLN A 309 20.92 16.28 -24.13
CA GLN A 309 20.00 16.09 -25.27
C GLN A 309 19.24 14.75 -25.27
N SER A 310 19.66 13.77 -24.47
CA SER A 310 19.12 12.41 -24.53
C SER A 310 19.33 11.60 -23.25
N ALA A 311 18.60 10.50 -23.17
CA ALA A 311 18.78 9.44 -22.20
C ALA A 311 19.00 8.12 -22.95
N THR A 312 20.10 7.42 -22.62
CA THR A 312 20.43 6.10 -23.16
C THR A 312 20.18 5.03 -22.12
N ILE A 313 19.23 4.15 -22.38
CA ILE A 313 18.81 3.05 -21.51
C ILE A 313 19.60 1.80 -21.91
N PHE A 314 20.17 1.13 -20.91
CA PHE A 314 20.77 -0.19 -21.03
C PHE A 314 19.90 -1.19 -20.28
N ALA A 315 19.53 -2.25 -20.97
CA ALA A 315 18.68 -3.31 -20.45
C ALA A 315 19.15 -4.67 -20.99
N LYS A 316 18.64 -5.75 -20.43
CA LYS A 316 19.00 -7.11 -20.82
C LYS A 316 17.76 -7.95 -21.06
N ASN A 317 17.68 -8.60 -22.22
CA ASN A 317 16.64 -9.58 -22.46
C ASN A 317 16.91 -10.84 -21.63
N LEU A 318 15.94 -11.24 -20.80
CA LEU A 318 16.07 -12.33 -19.84
C LEU A 318 15.99 -13.72 -20.49
N GLU A 319 15.43 -13.85 -21.69
CA GLU A 319 15.37 -15.13 -22.42
C GLU A 319 16.62 -15.37 -23.25
N THR A 320 17.09 -14.36 -23.99
CA THR A 320 18.23 -14.50 -24.91
C THR A 320 19.56 -14.11 -24.27
N GLY A 321 19.53 -13.39 -23.15
CA GLY A 321 20.71 -12.79 -22.54
C GLY A 321 21.28 -11.59 -23.31
N ALA A 322 20.66 -11.18 -24.42
CA ALA A 322 21.13 -10.11 -25.28
C ALA A 322 21.03 -8.74 -24.59
N GLU A 323 22.05 -7.91 -24.79
CA GLU A 323 22.03 -6.52 -24.39
C GLU A 323 21.09 -5.72 -25.29
N VAL A 324 20.30 -4.84 -24.68
CA VAL A 324 19.35 -3.95 -25.33
C VAL A 324 19.77 -2.51 -24.99
N LYS A 325 20.03 -1.71 -26.03
CA LYS A 325 20.38 -0.29 -25.91
C LYS A 325 19.31 0.55 -26.60
N ILE A 326 18.71 1.50 -25.90
CA ILE A 326 17.62 2.34 -26.40
C ILE A 326 17.95 3.80 -26.13
N SER A 327 17.88 4.65 -27.15
CA SER A 327 18.05 6.10 -27.00
C SER A 327 16.69 6.83 -27.02
N SER A 328 16.54 7.82 -26.13
CA SER A 328 15.29 8.57 -26.00
C SER A 328 15.49 10.01 -25.56
N ARG A 329 14.45 10.86 -25.70
CA ARG A 329 14.48 12.22 -25.12
C ARG A 329 14.19 12.21 -23.61
N LEU A 330 13.31 11.30 -23.17
CA LEU A 330 12.82 11.21 -21.80
C LEU A 330 12.59 9.74 -21.39
N VAL A 331 12.95 9.42 -20.15
CA VAL A 331 12.61 8.16 -19.50
C VAL A 331 11.51 8.38 -18.47
N ILE A 332 10.47 7.54 -18.50
CA ILE A 332 9.45 7.45 -17.47
C ILE A 332 9.72 6.22 -16.61
N ASP A 333 10.01 6.44 -15.33
CA ASP A 333 10.12 5.38 -14.34
C ASP A 333 8.75 4.99 -13.80
N ALA A 334 8.26 3.82 -14.23
CA ALA A 334 7.01 3.20 -13.81
C ALA A 334 7.25 1.78 -13.24
N MET A 335 8.46 1.49 -12.72
CA MET A 335 8.85 0.17 -12.21
C MET A 335 8.24 -0.18 -10.84
N GLY A 336 7.49 0.75 -10.26
CA GLY A 336 6.81 0.58 -8.97
C GLY A 336 7.77 0.43 -7.79
N SER A 337 7.42 -0.42 -6.83
CA SER A 337 8.20 -0.65 -5.60
C SER A 337 9.61 -1.18 -5.84
N ALA A 338 9.89 -1.74 -7.02
CA ALA A 338 11.19 -2.30 -7.39
C ALA A 338 12.13 -1.28 -8.07
N SER A 339 11.69 -0.03 -8.24
CA SER A 339 12.46 1.00 -8.96
C SER A 339 13.80 1.30 -8.28
N ALA A 340 14.89 1.01 -9.01
CA ALA A 340 16.23 1.42 -8.60
C ALA A 340 16.46 2.94 -8.77
N ILE A 341 15.74 3.58 -9.72
CA ILE A 341 15.81 5.02 -9.96
C ILE A 341 15.23 5.77 -8.77
N ALA A 342 14.04 5.40 -8.30
CA ALA A 342 13.41 6.02 -7.14
C ALA A 342 14.28 5.89 -5.88
N GLN A 343 14.92 4.74 -5.70
CA GLN A 343 15.87 4.47 -4.62
C GLN A 343 17.10 5.38 -4.71
N GLN A 344 17.72 5.50 -5.90
CA GLN A 344 18.87 6.38 -6.09
C GLN A 344 18.53 7.87 -5.86
N LEU A 345 17.39 8.34 -6.37
CA LEU A 345 17.01 9.76 -6.25
C LEU A 345 16.66 10.18 -4.81
N ASN A 346 16.24 9.24 -3.97
CA ASN A 346 15.73 9.50 -2.62
C ASN A 346 16.43 8.60 -1.59
N ALA A 347 17.75 8.46 -1.67
CA ALA A 347 18.54 7.68 -0.70
C ALA A 347 18.09 7.97 0.74
N GLY A 348 17.86 6.90 1.51
CA GLY A 348 17.37 6.95 2.89
C GLY A 348 15.84 7.05 3.02
N GLN A 349 15.13 7.56 2.00
CA GLN A 349 13.73 8.01 2.10
C GLN A 349 12.91 7.75 0.83
N ALA A 350 13.24 6.71 0.06
CA ALA A 350 12.47 6.39 -1.14
C ALA A 350 10.99 6.10 -0.82
N PHE A 351 10.74 5.42 0.30
CA PHE A 351 9.41 5.08 0.80
C PHE A 351 9.40 5.17 2.34
N ASP A 352 8.35 5.74 2.93
CA ASP A 352 8.18 5.83 4.39
C ASP A 352 7.31 4.69 4.96
N SER A 353 6.50 4.08 4.09
CA SER A 353 5.61 2.99 4.42
C SER A 353 5.47 2.02 3.25
N VAL A 354 5.05 0.80 3.57
CA VAL A 354 4.75 -0.23 2.60
C VAL A 354 3.55 -1.04 3.07
N CYS A 355 2.75 -1.54 2.15
CA CYS A 355 1.74 -2.57 2.40
C CYS A 355 2.16 -3.85 1.67
N PRO A 356 2.82 -4.79 2.37
CA PRO A 356 3.00 -6.14 1.85
C PRO A 356 1.60 -6.77 1.67
N THR A 357 1.34 -7.28 0.47
CA THR A 357 0.02 -7.79 0.07
C THR A 357 0.19 -9.16 -0.59
N VAL A 358 -0.62 -10.12 -0.17
CA VAL A 358 -0.71 -11.47 -0.75
C VAL A 358 -2.18 -11.82 -0.96
N GLY A 359 -2.47 -12.86 -1.73
CA GLY A 359 -3.84 -13.24 -2.03
C GLY A 359 -3.96 -14.24 -3.16
N ALA A 360 -5.19 -14.49 -3.57
CA ALA A 360 -5.49 -15.35 -4.71
C ALA A 360 -6.81 -15.01 -5.39
N VAL A 361 -6.88 -15.32 -6.68
CA VAL A 361 -8.15 -15.59 -7.37
C VAL A 361 -8.47 -17.08 -7.21
N LEU A 362 -9.66 -17.39 -6.70
CA LEU A 362 -10.09 -18.75 -6.39
C LEU A 362 -11.58 -18.95 -6.63
N GLU A 363 -11.99 -20.21 -6.72
CA GLU A 363 -13.40 -20.63 -6.77
C GLU A 363 -13.67 -21.67 -5.66
N GLY A 364 -14.92 -21.78 -5.21
CA GLY A 364 -15.37 -22.88 -4.33
C GLY A 364 -15.66 -22.49 -2.88
N ILE A 365 -15.66 -21.20 -2.53
CA ILE A 365 -16.28 -20.75 -1.27
C ILE A 365 -17.80 -20.90 -1.40
N ASP A 366 -18.43 -21.51 -0.40
CA ASP A 366 -19.87 -21.74 -0.39
C ASP A 366 -20.65 -20.41 -0.41
N LYS A 367 -21.73 -20.34 -1.19
CA LYS A 367 -22.59 -19.16 -1.29
C LYS A 367 -23.33 -18.86 0.01
N GLU A 368 -23.54 -19.87 0.87
CA GLU A 368 -24.08 -19.68 2.22
C GLU A 368 -23.04 -19.07 3.17
N VAL A 369 -21.75 -19.24 2.88
CA VAL A 369 -20.65 -18.62 3.65
C VAL A 369 -20.43 -17.19 3.20
N TRP A 370 -20.56 -16.91 1.90
CA TRP A 370 -20.38 -15.57 1.37
C TRP A 370 -21.19 -15.31 0.09
N ASP A 371 -21.86 -14.16 0.06
CA ASP A 371 -22.71 -13.73 -1.05
C ASP A 371 -21.94 -12.79 -2.00
N SER A 372 -21.82 -13.20 -3.27
CA SER A 372 -21.12 -12.48 -4.34
C SER A 372 -21.78 -11.18 -4.79
N GLN A 373 -22.92 -10.81 -4.21
CA GLN A 373 -23.48 -9.47 -4.36
C GLN A 373 -22.76 -8.43 -3.49
N TYR A 374 -21.86 -8.84 -2.61
CA TYR A 374 -21.16 -7.94 -1.68
C TYR A 374 -19.64 -8.04 -1.81
N GLY A 375 -18.93 -7.12 -1.17
CA GLY A 375 -17.47 -7.13 -1.06
C GLY A 375 -17.01 -6.77 0.34
N ASP A 376 -15.91 -7.35 0.81
CA ASP A 376 -15.17 -6.84 1.96
C ASP A 376 -14.12 -5.86 1.43
N VAL A 377 -14.33 -4.57 1.68
CA VAL A 377 -13.41 -3.50 1.24
C VAL A 377 -12.27 -3.35 2.23
N LEU A 378 -12.55 -3.35 3.53
CA LEU A 378 -11.53 -3.36 4.59
C LEU A 378 -12.07 -4.15 5.78
N PHE A 379 -11.50 -5.34 6.01
CA PHE A 379 -11.99 -6.20 7.06
C PHE A 379 -10.88 -6.73 7.98
N SER A 380 -11.05 -6.66 9.29
CA SER A 380 -10.25 -7.44 10.24
C SER A 380 -11.15 -8.32 11.09
N HIS A 381 -10.74 -9.58 11.29
CA HIS A 381 -11.43 -10.52 12.19
C HIS A 381 -10.62 -10.89 13.43
N GLY A 382 -9.48 -10.24 13.64
CA GLY A 382 -8.60 -10.45 14.77
C GLY A 382 -7.84 -9.18 15.12
N ASP A 383 -7.23 -9.23 16.30
CA ASP A 383 -6.38 -8.17 16.84
C ASP A 383 -4.96 -8.27 16.26
N ILE A 384 -4.03 -7.43 16.72
CA ILE A 384 -2.64 -7.45 16.24
C ILE A 384 -2.07 -8.88 16.29
N SER A 385 -1.43 -9.30 15.20
CA SER A 385 -0.89 -10.64 14.97
C SER A 385 0.57 -10.56 14.50
N ARG A 386 1.48 -10.93 15.40
CA ARG A 386 2.95 -10.83 15.32
C ARG A 386 3.41 -9.43 14.92
N GLY A 387 2.91 -8.44 15.65
CA GLY A 387 3.24 -7.02 15.42
C GLY A 387 2.70 -6.49 14.09
N ARG A 388 1.58 -7.03 13.59
CA ARG A 388 0.91 -6.58 12.36
C ARG A 388 -0.60 -6.53 12.59
N GLN A 389 -1.28 -5.49 12.11
CA GLN A 389 -2.75 -5.54 12.00
C GLN A 389 -3.11 -6.12 10.64
N LEU A 390 -3.52 -7.39 10.61
CA LEU A 390 -3.94 -8.05 9.38
C LEU A 390 -5.30 -7.53 8.92
N ILE A 391 -5.40 -7.20 7.63
CA ILE A 391 -6.58 -6.69 6.96
C ILE A 391 -6.84 -7.55 5.71
N TRP A 392 -8.10 -7.90 5.52
CA TRP A 392 -8.63 -8.69 4.44
C TRP A 392 -9.44 -7.83 3.47
N GLU A 393 -9.35 -8.20 2.20
CA GLU A 393 -10.23 -7.77 1.12
C GLU A 393 -10.78 -9.01 0.43
N LEU A 394 -12.05 -8.95 0.03
CA LEU A 394 -12.72 -10.02 -0.71
C LEU A 394 -13.70 -9.42 -1.71
N PHE A 395 -13.47 -9.69 -2.98
CA PHE A 395 -14.28 -9.16 -4.07
C PHE A 395 -14.78 -10.29 -4.99
N PRO A 396 -16.00 -10.16 -5.54
CA PRO A 396 -16.41 -11.03 -6.63
C PRO A 396 -15.57 -10.71 -7.87
N ALA A 397 -15.28 -11.74 -8.65
CA ALA A 397 -14.54 -11.66 -9.90
C ALA A 397 -15.34 -12.34 -11.04
N GLU A 398 -14.67 -12.79 -12.10
CA GLU A 398 -15.35 -13.36 -13.26
C GLU A 398 -16.17 -14.61 -12.89
N LYS A 399 -17.45 -14.65 -13.25
CA LYS A 399 -18.36 -15.78 -13.00
C LYS A 399 -18.51 -16.11 -11.51
N ASN A 400 -17.91 -17.22 -11.06
CA ASN A 400 -17.95 -17.68 -9.66
C ASN A 400 -16.60 -17.48 -8.95
N ASP A 401 -15.63 -16.87 -9.64
CA ASP A 401 -14.32 -16.61 -9.05
C ASP A 401 -14.43 -15.46 -8.04
N LEU A 402 -13.57 -15.54 -7.03
CA LEU A 402 -13.42 -14.57 -5.95
C LEU A 402 -11.97 -14.14 -5.90
N THR A 403 -11.74 -12.85 -5.64
CA THR A 403 -10.41 -12.34 -5.35
C THR A 403 -10.30 -12.06 -3.86
N VAL A 404 -9.34 -12.70 -3.19
CA VAL A 404 -9.09 -12.54 -1.75
C VAL A 404 -7.70 -11.97 -1.55
N TYR A 405 -7.58 -10.92 -0.75
CA TYR A 405 -6.28 -10.38 -0.32
C TYR A 405 -6.14 -10.39 1.19
N LEU A 406 -4.90 -10.54 1.64
CA LEU A 406 -4.42 -10.27 2.98
C LEU A 406 -3.28 -9.25 2.87
N PHE A 407 -3.35 -8.18 3.65
CA PHE A 407 -2.32 -7.16 3.73
C PHE A 407 -2.23 -6.55 5.12
N HIS A 408 -1.18 -5.76 5.35
CA HIS A 408 -1.10 -4.90 6.52
C HIS A 408 -0.30 -3.64 6.20
N TYR A 409 -0.59 -2.57 6.91
CA TYR A 409 0.22 -1.35 6.87
C TYR A 409 1.53 -1.63 7.61
N HIS A 410 2.65 -1.25 7.01
CA HIS A 410 3.97 -1.58 7.55
C HIS A 410 4.95 -0.42 7.47
N GLN A 411 5.80 -0.31 8.50
CA GLN A 411 6.92 0.61 8.52
C GLN A 411 8.07 0.03 7.68
N VAL A 412 8.65 0.85 6.81
CA VAL A 412 9.90 0.47 6.14
C VAL A 412 11.03 0.48 7.18
N HIS A 413 11.56 -0.69 7.53
CA HIS A 413 12.59 -0.84 8.56
C HIS A 413 13.64 -1.90 8.15
N PRO A 414 14.96 -1.65 8.29
CA PRO A 414 16.01 -2.61 7.90
C PRO A 414 15.91 -3.98 8.58
N GLU A 415 15.57 -4.00 9.87
CA GLU A 415 15.43 -5.24 10.66
C GLU A 415 14.13 -5.98 10.35
N ASN A 416 13.07 -5.26 9.98
CA ASN A 416 11.78 -5.83 9.59
C ASN A 416 11.27 -5.16 8.31
N PRO A 417 11.75 -5.59 7.12
CA PRO A 417 11.34 -4.96 5.87
C PRO A 417 9.87 -5.25 5.47
N GLY A 418 9.22 -6.23 6.11
CA GLY A 418 7.94 -6.80 5.66
C GLY A 418 8.14 -7.97 4.71
N SER A 419 7.38 -9.06 4.92
CA SER A 419 7.56 -10.35 4.21
C SER A 419 6.31 -10.72 3.42
N LEU A 420 6.49 -11.18 2.17
CA LEU A 420 5.43 -11.79 1.38
C LEU A 420 5.31 -13.29 1.68
N LEU A 421 6.44 -13.98 1.93
CA LEU A 421 6.46 -15.42 2.25
C LEU A 421 5.77 -15.72 3.58
N GLU A 422 6.09 -14.98 4.65
CA GLU A 422 5.38 -15.13 5.93
C GLU A 422 3.89 -14.83 5.79
N MET A 423 3.56 -13.82 4.98
CA MET A 423 2.18 -13.47 4.72
C MET A 423 1.41 -14.52 3.94
N TYR A 424 2.01 -15.20 2.96
CA TYR A 424 1.34 -16.30 2.27
C TYR A 424 1.08 -17.49 3.21
N GLU A 425 2.04 -17.78 4.09
CA GLU A 425 1.85 -18.83 5.09
C GLU A 425 0.69 -18.49 6.04
N ASP A 426 0.61 -17.22 6.45
CA ASP A 426 -0.53 -16.71 7.22
C ASP A 426 -1.83 -16.72 6.42
N PHE A 427 -1.81 -16.32 5.15
CA PHE A 427 -2.98 -16.35 4.27
C PHE A 427 -3.58 -17.75 4.19
N PHE A 428 -2.77 -18.76 3.88
CA PHE A 428 -3.26 -20.14 3.79
C PHE A 428 -3.66 -20.73 5.14
N THR A 429 -3.02 -20.31 6.24
CA THR A 429 -3.40 -20.75 7.59
C THR A 429 -4.73 -20.16 8.03
N ILE A 430 -4.93 -18.86 7.77
CA ILE A 430 -6.00 -18.05 8.38
C ILE A 430 -7.24 -18.00 7.49
N LEU A 431 -7.13 -18.24 6.18
CA LEU A 431 -8.29 -18.16 5.27
C LEU A 431 -9.52 -18.95 5.77
N PRO A 432 -9.40 -20.17 6.32
CA PRO A 432 -10.55 -20.88 6.93
C PRO A 432 -11.18 -20.18 8.14
N GLU A 433 -10.40 -19.42 8.93
CA GLU A 433 -10.89 -18.61 10.04
C GLU A 433 -11.67 -17.39 9.52
N TYR A 434 -11.16 -16.75 8.46
CA TYR A 434 -11.77 -15.58 7.81
C TYR A 434 -13.06 -15.93 7.05
N ARG A 435 -13.01 -17.03 6.28
CA ARG A 435 -14.11 -17.57 5.49
C ARG A 435 -14.13 -19.06 5.69
N ARG A 436 -15.20 -19.58 6.31
CA ARG A 436 -15.38 -20.97 6.72
C ARG A 436 -15.32 -21.95 5.53
N CYS A 437 -14.12 -22.18 5.00
CA CYS A 437 -13.89 -22.93 3.78
C CYS A 437 -12.92 -24.09 4.02
N ASP A 438 -13.07 -25.12 3.19
CA ASP A 438 -12.14 -26.23 3.12
C ASP A 438 -11.11 -25.94 2.03
N MET A 439 -9.88 -25.61 2.45
CA MET A 439 -8.77 -25.24 1.57
C MET A 439 -8.45 -26.32 0.53
N GLU A 440 -8.75 -27.59 0.81
CA GLU A 440 -8.50 -28.68 -0.13
C GLU A 440 -9.48 -28.70 -1.30
N LYS A 441 -10.68 -28.15 -1.12
CA LYS A 441 -11.76 -28.11 -2.12
C LYS A 441 -11.75 -26.84 -2.96
N LEU A 442 -10.98 -25.83 -2.58
CA LEU A 442 -10.85 -24.60 -3.35
C LEU A 442 -10.08 -24.84 -4.65
N ILE A 443 -10.53 -24.19 -5.71
CA ILE A 443 -9.85 -24.19 -7.01
C ILE A 443 -9.03 -22.92 -7.10
N TRP A 444 -7.71 -23.07 -7.04
CA TRP A 444 -6.74 -21.97 -7.07
C TRP A 444 -6.45 -21.56 -8.52
N LYS A 445 -6.82 -20.33 -8.91
CA LYS A 445 -6.69 -19.86 -10.30
C LYS A 445 -5.42 -19.04 -10.52
N LYS A 446 -5.15 -18.08 -9.64
CA LYS A 446 -4.03 -17.14 -9.77
C LYS A 446 -3.55 -16.65 -8.40
N ALA A 447 -2.25 -16.69 -8.14
CA ALA A 447 -1.66 -16.08 -6.96
C ALA A 447 -1.52 -14.57 -7.17
N THR A 448 -1.82 -13.76 -6.16
CA THR A 448 -1.73 -12.30 -6.24
C THR A 448 -0.85 -11.71 -5.16
N PHE A 449 0.08 -10.82 -5.50
CA PHE A 449 1.04 -10.31 -4.53
C PHE A 449 1.72 -9.00 -4.93
N GLY A 450 2.33 -8.34 -3.96
CA GLY A 450 3.23 -7.22 -4.20
C GLY A 450 3.46 -6.36 -2.96
N TYR A 451 4.33 -5.36 -3.12
CA TYR A 451 4.50 -4.28 -2.15
C TYR A 451 3.86 -3.03 -2.72
N ILE A 452 2.96 -2.42 -1.96
CA ILE A 452 2.40 -1.11 -2.29
C ILE A 452 3.10 -0.07 -1.44
N THR A 453 3.82 0.86 -2.06
CA THR A 453 4.62 1.84 -1.35
C THR A 453 3.82 3.09 -1.02
N GLY A 454 4.19 3.77 0.06
CA GLY A 454 3.64 5.05 0.47
C GLY A 454 4.74 5.99 0.92
N HIS A 455 4.56 7.29 0.68
CA HIS A 455 5.48 8.34 1.09
C HIS A 455 4.73 9.42 1.88
N TYR A 456 5.34 9.91 2.96
CA TYR A 456 4.78 10.91 3.86
C TYR A 456 5.13 12.31 3.37
N SER A 457 4.47 12.70 2.29
CA SER A 457 4.71 14.01 1.66
C SER A 457 4.31 15.15 2.60
N LEU A 458 5.26 16.04 2.89
CA LEU A 458 5.03 17.25 3.70
C LEU A 458 4.58 18.43 2.83
N ASN A 459 5.07 18.45 1.60
CA ASN A 459 4.77 19.40 0.54
C ASN A 459 5.10 18.78 -0.83
N GLU A 460 4.86 19.54 -1.89
CA GLU A 460 5.15 19.18 -3.28
C GLU A 460 6.60 18.76 -3.57
N ASN A 461 7.57 19.20 -2.77
CA ASN A 461 9.00 18.94 -2.96
C ASN A 461 9.56 17.86 -2.04
N SER A 462 8.70 17.17 -1.26
CA SER A 462 9.18 16.22 -0.25
C SER A 462 9.83 14.97 -0.84
N LYS A 463 9.51 14.62 -2.08
CA LYS A 463 10.08 13.47 -2.79
C LYS A 463 10.58 13.89 -4.16
N LYS A 464 11.84 13.55 -4.48
CA LYS A 464 12.41 13.76 -5.81
C LYS A 464 11.86 12.71 -6.77
N CYS A 465 10.92 13.13 -7.60
CA CYS A 465 10.33 12.30 -8.66
C CYS A 465 10.91 12.59 -10.04
N ALA A 466 11.81 13.57 -10.16
CA ALA A 466 12.37 14.00 -11.43
C ALA A 466 13.90 14.14 -11.33
N PHE A 467 14.55 13.85 -12.45
CA PHE A 467 15.94 14.14 -12.75
C PHE A 467 16.00 14.64 -14.20
N ASP A 468 17.13 15.17 -14.66
CA ASP A 468 17.28 15.55 -16.06
C ASP A 468 16.91 14.34 -16.95
N ARG A 469 15.89 14.52 -17.80
CA ARG A 469 15.34 13.52 -18.72
C ARG A 469 14.82 12.23 -18.06
N ILE A 470 14.47 12.27 -16.77
CA ILE A 470 13.81 11.16 -16.06
C ILE A 470 12.63 11.69 -15.24
N LEU A 471 11.47 11.04 -15.34
CA LEU A 471 10.29 11.34 -14.51
C LEU A 471 9.65 10.05 -13.97
N ALA A 472 9.44 9.97 -12.66
CA ALA A 472 8.77 8.84 -12.01
C ALA A 472 7.24 9.02 -11.95
N ILE A 473 6.50 7.93 -12.12
CA ILE A 473 5.04 7.87 -11.95
C ILE A 473 4.62 6.62 -11.15
N GLY A 474 3.35 6.56 -10.74
CA GLY A 474 2.78 5.43 -10.01
C GLY A 474 3.53 5.13 -8.71
N ASP A 475 3.68 3.85 -8.36
CA ASP A 475 4.31 3.42 -7.11
C ASP A 475 5.81 3.79 -7.02
N ALA A 476 6.50 4.07 -8.13
CA ALA A 476 7.87 4.59 -8.10
C ALA A 476 7.89 6.03 -7.55
N ALA A 477 6.94 6.87 -7.96
CA ALA A 477 6.74 8.20 -7.41
C ALA A 477 6.10 8.17 -6.00
N SER A 478 5.25 7.18 -5.70
CA SER A 478 4.57 7.00 -4.39
C SER A 478 3.81 8.22 -3.88
N LEU A 479 3.17 8.97 -4.79
CA LEU A 479 2.37 10.16 -4.47
C LEU A 479 0.88 9.85 -4.28
N GLN A 480 0.49 8.57 -4.31
CA GLN A 480 -0.86 8.11 -3.97
C GLN A 480 -1.19 8.26 -2.48
N SER A 481 -2.46 8.02 -2.15
CA SER A 481 -2.95 8.03 -0.77
C SER A 481 -2.27 6.96 0.08
N PRO A 482 -1.57 7.36 1.16
CA PRO A 482 -1.03 6.42 2.14
C PRO A 482 -2.13 5.85 3.05
N LEU A 483 -3.38 6.33 2.95
CA LEU A 483 -4.49 5.81 3.72
C LEU A 483 -5.14 4.61 3.03
N VAL A 484 -5.48 4.72 1.76
CA VAL A 484 -6.19 3.65 1.02
C VAL A 484 -5.30 2.88 0.05
N PHE A 485 -4.04 3.29 -0.12
CA PHE A 485 -3.03 2.61 -0.95
C PHE A 485 -3.45 2.30 -2.41
N THR A 486 -4.41 3.07 -2.95
CA THR A 486 -4.94 2.84 -4.30
C THR A 486 -4.04 3.48 -5.38
N GLY A 487 -2.99 2.76 -5.81
CA GLY A 487 -2.11 3.20 -6.90
C GLY A 487 -2.84 3.39 -8.25
N PHE A 488 -3.69 2.43 -8.63
CA PHE A 488 -4.49 2.52 -9.87
C PHE A 488 -5.51 3.67 -9.81
N GLY A 489 -6.29 3.77 -8.74
CA GLY A 489 -7.24 4.88 -8.55
C GLY A 489 -6.55 6.25 -8.58
N SER A 490 -5.37 6.38 -7.95
CA SER A 490 -4.57 7.59 -8.02
C SER A 490 -4.14 7.93 -9.46
N LEU A 491 -3.64 6.94 -10.22
CA LEU A 491 -3.28 7.16 -11.62
C LEU A 491 -4.50 7.62 -12.42
N VAL A 492 -5.62 6.90 -12.35
CA VAL A 492 -6.86 7.21 -13.08
C VAL A 492 -7.31 8.65 -12.85
N ARG A 493 -7.31 9.10 -11.59
CA ARG A 493 -7.70 10.47 -11.24
C ARG A 493 -6.74 11.52 -11.77
N ASN A 494 -5.45 11.19 -11.89
CA ASN A 494 -4.38 12.14 -12.21
C ASN A 494 -3.88 12.06 -13.66
N LEU A 495 -4.27 11.03 -14.41
CA LEU A 495 -3.77 10.79 -15.76
C LEU A 495 -3.95 12.00 -16.69
N PRO A 496 -5.11 12.68 -16.73
CA PRO A 496 -5.29 13.83 -17.62
C PRO A 496 -4.26 14.94 -17.38
N ARG A 497 -4.06 15.33 -16.11
CA ARG A 497 -3.09 16.38 -15.78
C ARG A 497 -1.64 15.96 -16.05
N LEU A 498 -1.28 14.72 -15.73
CA LEU A 498 0.08 14.22 -15.95
C LEU A 498 0.44 14.21 -17.44
N ALA A 499 -0.47 13.71 -18.28
CA ALA A 499 -0.27 13.65 -19.73
C ALA A 499 -0.24 15.05 -20.37
N THR A 500 -1.14 15.97 -19.99
CA THR A 500 -1.15 17.34 -20.54
C THR A 500 0.09 18.14 -20.15
N LEU A 501 0.55 18.03 -18.90
CA LEU A 501 1.78 18.69 -18.47
C LEU A 501 3.02 18.09 -19.16
N LEU A 502 3.05 16.76 -19.34
CA LEU A 502 4.15 16.11 -20.04
C LEU A 502 4.18 16.46 -21.54
N ASP A 503 3.03 16.51 -22.20
CA ASP A 503 2.89 16.97 -23.59
C ASP A 503 3.47 18.39 -23.76
N THR A 504 3.12 19.30 -22.85
CA THR A 504 3.68 20.66 -22.81
C THR A 504 5.21 20.62 -22.67
N ALA A 505 5.74 19.82 -21.73
CA ALA A 505 7.17 19.75 -21.50
C ALA A 505 7.94 19.17 -22.72
N LEU A 506 7.41 18.14 -23.36
CA LEU A 506 8.02 17.51 -24.53
C LEU A 506 7.99 18.41 -25.78
N LYS A 507 6.91 19.18 -25.99
CA LYS A 507 6.80 20.14 -27.11
C LYS A 507 7.91 21.19 -27.10
N HIS A 508 8.30 21.64 -25.91
CA HIS A 508 9.24 22.74 -25.71
C HIS A 508 10.61 22.30 -25.14
N ASP A 509 10.89 20.99 -25.15
CA ASP A 509 12.10 20.37 -24.58
C ASP A 509 12.42 20.80 -23.13
N LEU A 510 11.38 21.00 -22.32
CA LEU A 510 11.48 21.32 -20.90
C LEU A 510 11.71 20.05 -20.07
N LEU A 511 12.81 19.35 -20.36
CA LEU A 511 13.12 18.02 -19.83
C LEU A 511 14.23 18.04 -18.77
N LYS A 512 14.47 19.18 -18.13
CA LYS A 512 15.37 19.29 -16.97
C LYS A 512 14.62 18.96 -15.69
N ALA A 513 15.34 18.57 -14.64
CA ALA A 513 14.79 18.18 -13.35
C ALA A 513 13.79 19.23 -12.80
N ASP A 514 14.14 20.52 -12.84
CA ASP A 514 13.28 21.61 -12.35
C ASP A 514 11.96 21.72 -13.14
N ASP A 515 12.01 21.55 -14.46
CA ASP A 515 10.83 21.63 -15.31
C ASP A 515 9.96 20.37 -15.16
N LEU A 516 10.57 19.18 -15.15
CA LEU A 516 9.90 17.90 -14.95
C LEU A 516 9.29 17.76 -13.55
N SER A 517 9.85 18.38 -12.52
CA SER A 517 9.31 18.38 -11.16
C SER A 517 7.89 18.98 -11.06
N GLN A 518 7.51 19.80 -12.05
CA GLN A 518 6.17 20.38 -12.14
C GLN A 518 5.10 19.34 -12.54
N ILE A 519 5.51 18.17 -13.05
CA ILE A 519 4.65 17.09 -13.51
C ILE A 519 4.55 16.05 -12.39
N ASN A 520 3.60 16.21 -11.48
CA ASN A 520 3.46 15.28 -10.36
C ASN A 520 2.01 15.09 -9.92
N ALA A 521 1.77 13.98 -9.21
CA ALA A 521 0.46 13.61 -8.70
C ALA A 521 0.21 14.11 -7.25
N TYR A 522 1.05 15.01 -6.71
CA TYR A 522 0.89 15.50 -5.35
C TYR A 522 -0.47 16.21 -5.16
N GLN A 523 -1.08 15.98 -4.00
CA GLN A 523 -2.32 16.59 -3.55
C GLN A 523 -2.26 16.78 -2.03
N SER A 524 -2.42 18.02 -1.54
CA SER A 524 -2.25 18.29 -0.10
C SER A 524 -3.39 17.74 0.77
N ASN A 525 -4.61 17.61 0.24
CA ASN A 525 -5.72 16.93 0.92
C ASN A 525 -5.48 15.43 1.14
N ILE A 526 -4.64 14.80 0.31
CA ILE A 526 -4.21 13.42 0.51
C ILE A 526 -3.01 13.38 1.44
N ALA A 527 -2.03 14.26 1.21
CA ALA A 527 -0.80 14.32 2.01
C ALA A 527 -1.11 14.45 3.52
N VAL A 528 -2.08 15.28 3.92
CA VAL A 528 -2.45 15.43 5.34
C VAL A 528 -2.91 14.13 6.01
N THR A 529 -3.30 13.11 5.22
CA THR A 529 -3.81 11.85 5.76
C THR A 529 -2.71 10.84 6.12
N TRP A 530 -1.44 11.12 5.85
CA TRP A 530 -0.37 10.16 6.10
C TRP A 530 -0.25 9.77 7.59
N LEU A 531 -0.59 10.67 8.51
CA LEU A 531 -0.58 10.37 9.94
C LEU A 531 -1.59 9.28 10.34
N PHE A 532 -2.71 9.15 9.61
CA PHE A 532 -3.66 8.06 9.86
C PHE A 532 -3.02 6.70 9.53
N SER A 533 -2.24 6.61 8.46
CA SER A 533 -1.55 5.37 8.08
C SER A 533 -0.58 4.87 9.17
N LYS A 534 0.09 5.79 9.88
CA LYS A 534 0.90 5.48 11.08
C LYS A 534 0.05 4.87 12.20
N GLY A 535 -1.17 5.35 12.36
CA GLY A 535 -2.15 4.80 13.30
C GLY A 535 -2.75 3.46 12.88
N MET A 536 -2.50 3.00 11.65
CA MET A 536 -3.00 1.73 11.10
C MET A 536 -1.93 0.61 11.10
N MET A 537 -0.68 0.93 11.46
CA MET A 537 0.42 -0.02 11.52
C MET A 537 0.96 -0.15 12.94
N VAL A 538 1.66 -1.25 13.22
CA VAL A 538 2.47 -1.38 14.44
C VAL A 538 3.92 -1.04 14.08
N PRO A 539 4.53 -0.01 14.70
CA PRO A 539 5.92 0.30 14.45
C PRO A 539 6.83 -0.88 14.86
N THR A 540 7.94 -1.06 14.13
CA THR A 540 8.83 -2.21 14.35
C THR A 540 9.39 -2.17 15.77
N GLY A 541 9.28 -3.29 16.49
CA GLY A 541 9.75 -3.45 17.87
C GLY A 541 8.82 -2.90 18.95
N MET A 542 7.67 -2.29 18.60
CA MET A 542 6.70 -1.84 19.60
C MET A 542 5.74 -2.96 20.03
N HIS A 543 5.40 -2.95 21.32
CA HIS A 543 4.37 -3.82 21.90
C HIS A 543 3.15 -3.01 22.28
N LEU A 544 2.16 -2.97 21.40
CA LEU A 544 0.88 -2.30 21.63
C LEU A 544 -0.13 -3.27 22.27
N PRO A 545 -1.14 -2.77 23.01
CA PRO A 545 -2.30 -3.60 23.34
C PRO A 545 -2.92 -4.19 22.06
N PRO A 546 -3.29 -5.47 22.03
CA PRO A 546 -3.66 -6.13 20.78
C PRO A 546 -4.82 -5.45 20.04
N GLU A 547 -5.78 -4.89 20.78
CA GLU A 547 -6.96 -4.22 20.23
C GLU A 547 -6.69 -2.79 19.72
N ARG A 548 -5.47 -2.27 19.87
CA ARG A 548 -5.18 -0.83 19.72
C ARG A 548 -5.47 -0.32 18.31
N VAL A 549 -4.94 -0.98 17.29
CA VAL A 549 -5.11 -0.54 15.89
C VAL A 549 -6.58 -0.65 15.48
N ASN A 550 -7.22 -1.78 15.76
CA ASN A 550 -8.65 -1.96 15.54
C ASN A 550 -9.52 -0.91 16.26
N SER A 551 -9.18 -0.51 17.49
CA SER A 551 -9.89 0.54 18.23
C SER A 551 -9.78 1.91 17.56
N MET A 552 -8.60 2.23 17.00
CA MET A 552 -8.41 3.44 16.20
C MET A 552 -9.22 3.39 14.90
N LEU A 553 -9.14 2.27 14.17
CA LEU A 553 -9.88 2.05 12.93
C LEU A 553 -11.40 2.12 13.14
N ASN A 554 -11.94 1.47 14.17
CA ASN A 554 -13.36 1.54 14.51
C ASN A 554 -13.78 2.95 14.94
N THR A 555 -12.89 3.77 15.53
CA THR A 555 -13.20 5.19 15.81
C THR A 555 -13.46 5.94 14.50
N PHE A 556 -12.55 5.82 13.52
CA PHE A 556 -12.65 6.55 12.26
C PHE A 556 -13.74 6.01 11.32
N PHE A 557 -13.82 4.70 11.14
CA PHE A 557 -14.83 4.11 10.26
C PHE A 557 -16.22 4.09 10.91
N GLY A 558 -16.30 3.99 12.24
CA GLY A 558 -17.55 4.17 12.98
C GLY A 558 -18.10 5.59 12.88
N LEU A 559 -17.22 6.60 12.90
CA LEU A 559 -17.58 7.98 12.57
C LEU A 559 -18.19 8.05 11.16
N LEU A 560 -17.49 7.54 10.14
CA LEU A 560 -17.96 7.56 8.75
C LEU A 560 -19.28 6.80 8.57
N ALA A 561 -19.50 5.70 9.30
CA ALA A 561 -20.75 4.94 9.26
C ALA A 561 -21.96 5.72 9.79
N ASN A 562 -21.74 6.78 10.58
CA ASN A 562 -22.79 7.66 11.08
C ASN A 562 -22.94 8.95 10.24
N GLU A 563 -22.11 9.15 9.23
CA GLU A 563 -22.20 10.27 8.29
C GLU A 563 -23.08 9.91 7.08
N PRO A 564 -23.69 10.90 6.39
CA PRO A 564 -24.35 10.67 5.10
C PRO A 564 -23.40 9.99 4.09
N GLN A 565 -23.93 9.05 3.28
CA GLN A 565 -23.15 8.26 2.33
C GLN A 565 -22.22 9.09 1.44
N ALA A 566 -22.69 10.25 0.96
CA ALA A 566 -21.89 11.13 0.11
C ALA A 566 -20.61 11.67 0.79
N ILE A 567 -20.60 11.79 2.12
CA ILE A 567 -19.41 12.19 2.89
C ILE A 567 -18.42 11.02 2.95
N SER A 568 -18.89 9.82 3.27
CA SER A 568 -18.06 8.62 3.34
C SER A 568 -17.45 8.25 1.98
N ASP A 569 -18.26 8.29 0.91
CA ASP A 569 -17.79 8.05 -0.46
C ASP A 569 -16.70 9.04 -0.87
N ARG A 570 -16.85 10.32 -0.52
CA ARG A 570 -15.83 11.34 -0.79
C ARG A 570 -14.57 11.11 0.03
N PHE A 571 -14.68 10.66 1.27
CA PHE A 571 -13.52 10.41 2.13
C PHE A 571 -12.68 9.26 1.54
N ILE A 572 -13.32 8.12 1.29
CA ILE A 572 -12.62 6.90 0.83
C ILE A 572 -12.04 7.08 -0.58
N LYS A 573 -12.69 7.89 -1.44
CA LYS A 573 -12.18 8.22 -2.79
C LYS A 573 -11.19 9.40 -2.80
N ASP A 574 -10.59 9.75 -1.66
CA ASP A 574 -9.62 10.84 -1.50
C ASP A 574 -10.11 12.24 -1.98
N ARG A 575 -11.42 12.51 -1.93
CA ARG A 575 -12.05 13.80 -2.32
C ARG A 575 -12.41 14.68 -1.11
N LEU A 576 -11.62 14.52 -0.05
CA LEU A 576 -11.74 15.23 1.21
C LEU A 576 -11.44 16.74 1.03
N SER A 577 -12.31 17.59 1.58
CA SER A 577 -12.11 19.03 1.67
C SER A 577 -11.62 19.44 3.07
N TRP A 578 -11.07 20.64 3.21
CA TRP A 578 -10.54 21.12 4.48
C TRP A 578 -11.59 21.24 5.59
N LEU A 579 -12.79 21.71 5.27
CA LEU A 579 -13.90 21.77 6.23
C LEU A 579 -14.34 20.38 6.68
N MET A 580 -14.44 19.44 5.73
CA MET A 580 -14.79 18.06 6.01
C MET A 580 -13.74 17.40 6.90
N PHE A 581 -12.46 17.58 6.58
CA PHE A 581 -11.35 17.06 7.38
C PHE A 581 -11.40 17.49 8.84
N ASN A 582 -11.47 18.81 9.08
CA ASN A 582 -11.47 19.35 10.43
C ASN A 582 -12.70 18.91 11.23
N ARG A 583 -13.88 18.88 10.60
CA ARG A 583 -15.11 18.38 11.23
C ARG A 583 -14.93 16.92 11.67
N LEU A 584 -14.48 16.05 10.77
CA LEU A 584 -14.31 14.62 11.07
C LEU A 584 -13.23 14.39 12.14
N ALA A 585 -12.10 15.12 12.07
CA ALA A 585 -11.03 15.03 13.06
C ALA A 585 -11.48 15.46 14.46
N ILE A 586 -12.27 16.54 14.59
CA ILE A 586 -12.81 17.00 15.87
C ILE A 586 -13.77 15.96 16.45
N ILE A 587 -14.68 15.42 15.65
CA ILE A 587 -15.63 14.40 16.15
C ILE A 587 -14.88 13.14 16.60
N ALA A 588 -13.88 12.68 15.83
CA ALA A 588 -13.06 11.55 16.22
C ALA A 588 -12.30 11.78 17.54
N ALA A 589 -11.73 12.97 17.73
CA ALA A 589 -11.03 13.34 18.96
C ALA A 589 -11.97 13.43 20.18
N LEU A 590 -13.22 13.87 19.98
CA LEU A 590 -14.23 13.89 21.04
C LEU A 590 -14.75 12.48 21.39
N GLN A 591 -14.92 11.61 20.38
CA GLN A 591 -15.36 10.22 20.58
C GLN A 591 -14.29 9.37 21.27
N ASN A 592 -13.02 9.59 20.92
CA ASN A 592 -11.89 8.90 21.51
C ASN A 592 -10.77 9.89 21.89
N PRO A 593 -10.82 10.51 23.08
CA PRO A 593 -9.79 11.47 23.50
C PRO A 593 -8.38 10.85 23.60
N LYS A 594 -8.28 9.53 23.83
CA LYS A 594 -7.00 8.82 23.89
C LYS A 594 -6.34 8.68 22.52
N LEU A 595 -7.08 8.86 21.43
CA LEU A 595 -6.60 8.74 20.06
C LEU A 595 -5.34 9.57 19.79
N ILE A 596 -5.31 10.82 20.27
CA ILE A 596 -4.16 11.72 20.08
C ILE A 596 -2.92 11.17 20.77
N LEU A 597 -3.08 10.64 22.00
CA LEU A 597 -1.98 10.02 22.74
C LEU A 597 -1.48 8.74 22.07
N TRP A 598 -2.39 7.94 21.52
CA TRP A 598 -2.03 6.71 20.81
C TRP A 598 -1.28 7.01 19.51
N ILE A 599 -1.73 8.00 18.74
CA ILE A 599 -1.02 8.46 17.54
C ILE A 599 0.35 8.99 17.94
N LEU A 600 0.46 9.76 19.03
CA LEU A 600 1.76 10.25 19.52
C LEU A 600 2.69 9.12 19.95
N GLU A 601 2.16 8.07 20.60
CA GLU A 601 2.92 6.87 21.00
C GLU A 601 3.46 6.13 19.77
N MET A 602 2.64 5.97 18.72
CA MET A 602 2.99 5.18 17.53
C MET A 602 3.82 5.96 16.50
N ALA A 603 3.50 7.23 16.25
CA ALA A 603 4.22 8.06 15.28
C ALA A 603 5.45 8.75 15.90
N GLY A 604 5.38 9.07 17.20
CA GLY A 604 6.40 9.86 17.89
C GLY A 604 6.28 11.37 17.67
N THR A 605 6.96 12.14 18.52
CA THR A 605 6.90 13.62 18.52
C THR A 605 7.42 14.24 17.23
N LYS A 606 8.46 13.66 16.62
CA LYS A 606 9.05 14.16 15.38
C LYS A 606 8.06 14.13 14.21
N ASP A 607 7.37 13.02 14.03
CA ASP A 607 6.41 12.84 12.95
C ASP A 607 5.14 13.68 13.19
N MET A 608 4.72 13.86 14.45
CA MET A 608 3.66 14.82 14.79
C MET A 608 4.00 16.26 14.40
N LEU A 609 5.25 16.70 14.63
CA LEU A 609 5.71 18.03 14.21
C LEU A 609 5.78 18.15 12.68
N LYS A 610 6.28 17.12 11.99
CA LYS A 610 6.28 17.08 10.52
C LYS A 610 4.86 17.17 9.96
N TRP A 611 3.89 16.50 10.57
CA TRP A 611 2.50 16.50 10.12
C TRP A 611 1.88 17.91 10.12
N LEU A 612 2.30 18.81 11.02
CA LEU A 612 1.87 20.21 11.00
C LEU A 612 2.25 20.92 9.68
N SER A 613 3.35 20.50 9.03
CA SER A 613 3.73 21.00 7.70
C SER A 613 2.71 20.56 6.64
N SER A 614 2.33 19.28 6.61
CA SER A 614 1.29 18.76 5.70
C SER A 614 -0.05 19.46 5.93
N TYR A 615 -0.44 19.67 7.20
CA TYR A 615 -1.66 20.39 7.55
C TYR A 615 -1.62 21.87 7.13
N GLY A 616 -0.48 22.54 7.31
CA GLY A 616 -0.25 23.91 6.84
C GLY A 616 -0.32 24.02 5.32
N ALA A 617 0.30 23.07 4.60
CA ALA A 617 0.23 22.99 3.14
C ALA A 617 -1.22 22.80 2.65
N PHE A 618 -1.99 21.92 3.30
CA PHE A 618 -3.39 21.71 2.98
C PHE A 618 -4.27 22.95 3.25
N THR A 619 -4.02 23.63 4.37
CA THR A 619 -4.70 24.89 4.72
C THR A 619 -4.41 25.97 3.68
N ARG A 620 -3.13 26.14 3.28
CA ARG A 620 -2.72 27.07 2.22
C ARG A 620 -3.40 26.75 0.89
N SER A 621 -3.34 25.50 0.44
CA SER A 621 -4.01 25.06 -0.80
C SER A 621 -5.51 25.35 -0.77
N SER A 622 -6.16 25.17 0.38
CA SER A 622 -7.59 25.42 0.56
C SER A 622 -7.94 26.91 0.47
N LEU A 623 -7.13 27.78 1.06
CA LEU A 623 -7.27 29.22 0.93
C LEU A 623 -7.03 29.67 -0.52
N THR A 624 -5.98 29.16 -1.16
CA THR A 624 -5.71 29.43 -2.59
C THR A 624 -6.85 28.96 -3.48
N ASN A 625 -7.44 27.79 -3.21
CA ASN A 625 -8.62 27.31 -3.93
C ASN A 625 -9.82 28.24 -3.77
N ALA A 626 -10.10 28.70 -2.55
CA ALA A 626 -11.21 29.60 -2.29
C ALA A 626 -11.09 30.93 -3.05
N ILE A 627 -9.87 31.45 -3.19
CA ILE A 627 -9.62 32.74 -3.85
C ILE A 627 -9.52 32.60 -5.38
N LEU A 628 -8.84 31.55 -5.88
CA LEU A 628 -8.40 31.47 -7.28
C LEU A 628 -9.07 30.33 -8.07
N GLY A 629 -9.56 29.28 -7.40
CA GLY A 629 -9.93 28.01 -8.05
C GLY A 629 -11.11 28.10 -9.03
N GLY A 630 -11.99 29.09 -8.86
CA GLY A 630 -13.17 29.26 -9.73
C GLY A 630 -12.90 29.97 -11.06
N TRP A 631 -11.87 30.82 -11.13
CA TRP A 631 -11.65 31.72 -12.27
C TRP A 631 -10.27 31.58 -12.91
N LEU A 632 -9.21 31.33 -12.13
CA LEU A 632 -7.84 31.34 -12.64
C LEU A 632 -7.59 30.27 -13.71
N PRO A 633 -8.04 29.00 -13.54
CA PRO A 633 -7.88 28.00 -14.60
C PRO A 633 -8.53 28.41 -15.93
N LYS A 634 -9.68 29.11 -15.88
CA LYS A 634 -10.38 29.59 -17.08
C LYS A 634 -9.61 30.70 -17.79
N ILE A 635 -9.06 31.64 -17.03
CA ILE A 635 -8.21 32.71 -17.58
C ILE A 635 -6.93 32.14 -18.17
N LEU A 636 -6.26 31.23 -17.47
CA LEU A 636 -5.02 30.62 -17.96
C LEU A 636 -5.24 29.87 -19.28
N ARG A 637 -6.31 29.08 -19.41
CA ARG A 637 -6.66 28.42 -20.69
C ARG A 637 -6.88 29.42 -21.82
N SER A 638 -7.48 30.58 -21.53
CA SER A 638 -7.70 31.64 -22.53
C SER A 638 -6.38 32.30 -22.99
N CYS A 639 -5.34 32.26 -22.15
CA CYS A 639 -4.02 32.81 -22.46
C CYS A 639 -3.07 31.82 -23.15
N GLN A 640 -3.45 30.55 -23.28
CA GLN A 640 -2.56 29.48 -23.79
C GLN A 640 -1.94 29.84 -25.15
N ASN A 641 -2.75 30.29 -26.10
CA ASN A 641 -2.35 30.51 -27.50
C ASN A 641 -1.17 31.49 -27.66
N TRP A 642 -1.00 32.44 -26.73
CA TRP A 642 0.09 33.41 -26.79
C TRP A 642 1.18 33.15 -25.75
N LEU A 643 0.80 32.64 -24.56
CA LEU A 643 1.75 32.46 -23.45
C LEU A 643 2.59 31.19 -23.61
N GLU A 644 2.00 30.09 -24.08
CA GLU A 644 2.72 28.84 -24.30
C GLU A 644 3.86 29.02 -25.32
N PRO A 645 3.65 29.61 -26.51
CA PRO A 645 4.74 29.83 -27.46
C PRO A 645 5.75 30.89 -26.99
N ALA A 646 5.31 31.94 -26.30
CA ALA A 646 6.18 33.05 -25.91
C ALA A 646 7.07 32.73 -24.70
N ASN A 647 6.55 31.98 -23.72
CA ASN A 647 7.28 31.58 -22.52
C ASN A 647 6.79 30.21 -22.02
N PRO A 648 7.24 29.11 -22.66
CA PRO A 648 6.73 27.77 -22.39
C PRO A 648 7.02 27.29 -20.96
N ARG A 649 8.16 27.69 -20.37
CA ARG A 649 8.49 27.37 -18.97
C ARG A 649 7.52 28.04 -18.00
N LEU A 650 7.21 29.32 -18.21
CA LEU A 650 6.23 30.02 -17.38
C LEU A 650 4.84 29.41 -17.56
N TRP A 651 4.46 29.07 -18.80
CA TRP A 651 3.22 28.36 -19.08
C TRP A 651 3.12 27.03 -18.34
N LEU A 652 4.14 26.17 -18.42
CA LEU A 652 4.17 24.88 -17.72
C LEU A 652 3.96 25.04 -16.21
N ARG A 653 4.65 26.02 -15.59
CA ARG A 653 4.50 26.32 -14.16
C ARG A 653 3.08 26.80 -13.81
N LEU A 654 2.53 27.72 -14.60
CA LEU A 654 1.17 28.22 -14.38
C LEU A 654 0.12 27.14 -14.59
N LEU A 655 0.29 26.29 -15.60
CA LEU A 655 -0.59 25.16 -15.87
C LEU A 655 -0.54 24.13 -14.75
N SER A 656 0.65 23.74 -14.29
CA SER A 656 0.84 22.86 -13.13
C SER A 656 0.17 23.44 -11.88
N TRP A 657 0.40 24.72 -11.61
CA TRP A 657 -0.24 25.42 -10.49
C TRP A 657 -1.77 25.44 -10.61
N SER A 658 -2.31 25.63 -11.82
CA SER A 658 -3.76 25.63 -12.05
C SER A 658 -4.40 24.29 -11.68
N TYR A 659 -3.76 23.17 -12.03
CA TYR A 659 -4.20 21.85 -11.61
C TYR A 659 -4.08 21.68 -10.09
N ALA A 660 -2.93 22.07 -9.51
CA ALA A 660 -2.68 21.92 -8.08
C ALA A 660 -3.75 22.63 -7.23
N ILE A 661 -4.28 23.78 -7.67
CA ILE A 661 -5.31 24.55 -6.96
C ILE A 661 -6.59 23.73 -6.72
N ASN A 662 -7.07 22.96 -7.70
CA ASN A 662 -8.31 22.18 -7.57
C ASN A 662 -8.04 20.76 -7.06
N TYR A 663 -7.02 20.09 -7.59
CA TYR A 663 -6.70 18.72 -7.21
C TYR A 663 -6.30 18.59 -5.74
N SER A 664 -5.59 19.59 -5.19
CA SER A 664 -5.13 19.56 -3.79
C SER A 664 -6.25 19.74 -2.75
N VAL A 665 -7.49 19.96 -3.18
CA VAL A 665 -8.67 20.06 -2.30
C VAL A 665 -9.77 19.06 -2.67
N GLY A 666 -9.41 18.01 -3.41
CA GLY A 666 -10.32 16.95 -3.81
C GLY A 666 -11.34 17.36 -4.89
N LYS A 667 -11.07 18.43 -5.65
CA LYS A 667 -11.85 18.82 -6.83
C LYS A 667 -11.13 18.36 -8.09
N GLN A 668 -11.85 17.69 -8.97
CA GLN A 668 -11.36 17.45 -10.33
C GLN A 668 -11.80 18.63 -11.20
N ASP A 669 -10.91 19.09 -12.07
CA ASP A 669 -11.32 20.02 -13.13
C ASP A 669 -12.31 19.28 -14.03
N SER A 670 -13.54 19.77 -14.10
CA SER A 670 -14.46 19.37 -15.16
C SER A 670 -13.80 19.74 -16.48
N ALA A 671 -13.44 18.72 -17.28
CA ALA A 671 -13.15 18.93 -18.68
C ALA A 671 -14.46 19.38 -19.33
N SER A 672 -14.63 20.70 -19.44
CA SER A 672 -15.55 21.33 -20.38
C SER A 672 -14.74 21.91 -21.50
#